data_AF-A0A7C6QKW7-F1
#
_entry.id   AF-A0A7C6QKW7-F1
#
_cell.length_a   1.000
_cell.length_b   1.000
_cell.length_c   1.000
_cell.angle_alpha   90.00
_cell.angle_beta   90.00
_cell.angle_gamma   90.00
#
_symmetry.space_group_name_H-M   'P 1'
#
loop_
_entity.id
_entity.type
_entity.pdbx_description
1 polymer ?
#
loop_
_entity_poly.entity_id
_entity_poly.type
_entity_poly.pdbx_seq_one_letter_code
_entity_poly.pdbx_strand_id
1 'polypeptide(L)'
;MRGYLAIILHTHLPYVRHAEDPHALEQRWLFEALTESYIPLLNVMESLATEGVKFRLTLSLTPTLLEMLSDELVRQRYLAYLDKTIELAEKEVVRLAGDPPFRQVAEMYLWKLTEIKAKLVEEYQGNILGAVKKLAAAGYLELITSAATHAYLPLLRTREAVEVQIRLGIDTFRHHLGFPPRGLWLPECGYTSLIDEIVASYGIRYTIVDTHALLHADPAPETAVYAPVRTEAGTLVFARDPESAKQVWSGKEGYPGDFLYREYYRDIGWDLDFEYIKPYIHPEGIRINTGLKYYRITGEGSHKEPYVPAWAEEKAAGHAGHFIHARWHQIKSIHEKTGKEPVIVSPYDTELYGHWWYEGPAFLRHLLRKLHYDQETIRLISPLEYPHEPDVSDARLPDSSWGNEGYNAVWLNAGNAWIYRHLHAAEERMTALAESIIEPTPLEQRALNQAGRELLLAQSSDWPFIINSGTATAYAVRRLTDHLKWFNALTEQISMGRIDEGFLNQLEKRHPLFRFLDYRHFAAKDISDYIKNHRAAPVRVLILSWEFPPLTIGGLGRHVYELSRALAVLGAEVHVATLGGNLLPERQLIDGVIVHRTPVHNMPGDSFMDWVFQLNIQLYELGRQIWLRRPFHIIHGHDWLVSEACRMLAQRFSLPILATIHATEHGRNNGIHNEVQKAIDEKEREFMALAHKIIVCSEAMRREMQVVFGMSAEKVAVIPNGVDIASLAPYADLPAFPLPQSGKVVAFIGRLVREKGVHLLVEAAGELAGEGADISFILAGRGPMLDELQHRGRELGIADRLYFPGFVDDRGRNAILASADVAVFPSLYEPFGIVALEAMAAGTPVIVSDTGGLAEIVTHEVDGLKVYPGDLSGLVQSIKRALSDPEMEAMAKRAREKTARQYSWPPIARQTLTVYKELAESHAQSRKKPVAVNV
;
A
#
# COMPACT_ATOMS: atom_id res chain seq x y z
N MET A 1 5.30 -20.73 39.40
CA MET A 1 5.28 -19.62 38.43
C MET A 1 5.73 -20.16 37.08
N ARG A 2 5.00 -19.88 36.00
CA ARG A 2 5.31 -20.36 34.65
C ARG A 2 5.54 -19.20 33.70
N GLY A 3 6.46 -19.38 32.76
CA GLY A 3 6.65 -18.48 31.61
C GLY A 3 6.94 -19.30 30.36
N TYR A 4 6.94 -18.63 29.22
CA TYR A 4 6.99 -19.28 27.91
C TYR A 4 8.23 -18.84 27.14
N LEU A 5 8.75 -19.74 26.30
CA LEU A 5 9.85 -19.46 25.39
C LEU A 5 9.46 -19.93 23.98
N ALA A 6 9.46 -19.01 23.03
CA ALA A 6 9.23 -19.27 21.62
C ALA A 6 10.53 -19.07 20.85
N ILE A 7 11.19 -20.18 20.47
CA ILE A 7 12.36 -20.15 19.59
C ILE A 7 11.88 -20.25 18.15
N ILE A 8 12.29 -19.29 17.33
CA ILE A 8 11.87 -19.18 15.93
C ILE A 8 13.13 -19.21 15.06
N LEU A 9 13.20 -20.18 14.17
CA LEU A 9 14.30 -20.33 13.22
C LEU A 9 13.82 -19.83 11.85
N HIS A 10 14.38 -18.72 11.38
CA HIS A 10 14.10 -18.16 10.07
C HIS A 10 15.02 -18.83 9.03
N THR A 11 14.47 -19.63 8.12
CA THR A 11 15.23 -20.39 7.13
C THR A 11 15.03 -19.79 5.75
N HIS A 12 16.05 -19.08 5.28
CA HIS A 12 15.97 -18.32 4.05
C HIS A 12 17.26 -18.35 3.25
N LEU A 13 17.12 -18.51 1.95
CA LEU A 13 18.14 -18.19 0.98
C LEU A 13 17.51 -17.52 -0.26
N PRO A 14 18.21 -16.56 -0.90
CA PRO A 14 17.83 -16.05 -2.20
C PRO A 14 17.69 -17.21 -3.19
N TYR A 15 16.89 -17.01 -4.23
CA TYR A 15 16.80 -17.99 -5.30
C TYR A 15 18.13 -18.04 -6.09
N VAL A 16 18.98 -19.02 -5.82
CA VAL A 16 20.32 -19.19 -6.39
C VAL A 16 20.45 -20.41 -7.33
N ARG A 17 19.33 -20.87 -7.89
CA ARG A 17 19.32 -21.95 -8.89
C ARG A 17 19.85 -21.46 -10.25
N HIS A 18 21.12 -21.75 -10.54
CA HIS A 18 21.79 -21.47 -11.82
C HIS A 18 21.85 -22.72 -12.71
N ALA A 19 20.88 -22.90 -13.61
CA ALA A 19 20.86 -24.05 -14.52
C ALA A 19 22.00 -23.99 -15.55
N GLU A 20 22.36 -22.77 -15.95
CA GLU A 20 23.36 -22.43 -16.96
C GLU A 20 24.81 -22.68 -16.55
N ASP A 21 25.09 -22.70 -15.24
CA ASP A 21 26.44 -22.82 -14.70
C ASP A 21 26.46 -23.87 -13.57
N PRO A 22 27.13 -25.02 -13.76
CA PRO A 22 27.28 -26.04 -12.72
C PRO A 22 28.27 -25.65 -11.61
N HIS A 23 29.01 -24.56 -11.77
CA HIS A 23 30.07 -24.12 -10.86
C HIS A 23 29.79 -22.75 -10.21
N ALA A 24 28.60 -22.18 -10.42
CA ALA A 24 28.17 -20.93 -9.80
C ALA A 24 28.43 -20.95 -8.28
N LEU A 25 29.24 -20.00 -7.81
CA LEU A 25 29.69 -19.94 -6.42
C LEU A 25 28.53 -19.83 -5.44
N GLU A 26 27.46 -19.15 -5.83
CA GLU A 26 26.32 -18.82 -4.99
C GLU A 26 25.39 -20.02 -4.75
N GLN A 27 25.44 -21.06 -5.59
CA GLN A 27 24.77 -22.33 -5.28
C GLN A 27 25.36 -23.00 -4.04
N ARG A 28 26.65 -22.74 -3.76
CA ARG A 28 27.31 -23.32 -2.60
C ARG A 28 26.69 -22.82 -1.30
N TRP A 29 26.10 -21.63 -1.26
CA TRP A 29 25.42 -21.12 -0.06
C TRP A 29 24.34 -22.10 0.41
N LEU A 30 23.54 -22.65 -0.52
CA LEU A 30 22.54 -23.66 -0.21
C LEU A 30 23.15 -24.98 0.23
N PHE A 31 24.22 -25.42 -0.43
CA PHE A 31 24.88 -26.69 -0.10
C PHE A 31 25.58 -26.64 1.26
N GLU A 32 26.20 -25.51 1.59
CA GLU A 32 26.80 -25.24 2.89
C GLU A 32 25.72 -25.16 3.98
N ALA A 33 24.63 -24.45 3.74
CA ALA A 33 23.50 -24.39 4.69
C ALA A 33 22.87 -25.77 4.94
N LEU A 34 22.69 -26.58 3.88
CA LEU A 34 22.20 -27.96 4.00
C LEU A 34 23.12 -28.84 4.85
N THR A 35 24.44 -28.74 4.60
CA THR A 35 25.45 -29.62 5.20
C THR A 35 25.79 -29.20 6.63
N GLU A 36 25.89 -27.91 6.89
CA GLU A 36 26.34 -27.40 8.19
C GLU A 36 25.18 -27.07 9.13
N SER A 37 23.97 -26.76 8.62
CA SER A 37 22.84 -26.30 9.44
C SER A 37 21.60 -27.19 9.31
N TYR A 38 20.95 -27.25 8.14
CA TYR A 38 19.59 -27.78 8.02
C TYR A 38 19.50 -29.27 8.36
N ILE A 39 20.36 -30.11 7.77
CA ILE A 39 20.36 -31.55 8.04
C ILE A 39 20.87 -31.84 9.46
N PRO A 40 21.96 -31.23 9.96
CA PRO A 40 22.35 -31.36 11.37
C PRO A 40 21.27 -30.98 12.39
N LEU A 41 20.51 -29.92 12.14
CA LEU A 41 19.37 -29.53 12.99
C LEU A 41 18.24 -30.55 12.93
N LEU A 42 17.90 -31.06 11.73
CA LEU A 42 16.94 -32.15 11.59
C LEU A 42 17.39 -33.38 12.37
N ASN A 43 18.67 -33.76 12.28
CA ASN A 43 19.22 -34.90 13.03
C ASN A 43 19.07 -34.73 14.54
N VAL A 44 19.36 -33.53 15.06
CA VAL A 44 19.15 -33.20 16.47
C VAL A 44 17.68 -33.36 16.86
N MET A 45 16.76 -32.77 16.08
CA MET A 45 15.33 -32.81 16.37
C MET A 45 14.75 -34.23 16.30
N GLU A 46 15.14 -35.03 15.31
CA GLU A 46 14.72 -36.43 15.16
C GLU A 46 15.29 -37.33 16.26
N SER A 47 16.55 -37.14 16.65
CA SER A 47 17.16 -37.85 17.78
C SER A 47 16.38 -37.57 19.07
N LEU A 48 16.12 -36.30 19.35
CA LEU A 48 15.36 -35.88 20.53
C LEU A 48 13.93 -36.42 20.54
N ALA A 49 13.26 -36.41 19.38
CA ALA A 49 11.94 -37.01 19.24
C ALA A 49 11.95 -38.52 19.52
N THR A 50 12.97 -39.23 19.02
CA THR A 50 13.17 -40.67 19.27
C THR A 50 13.46 -40.96 20.74
N GLU A 51 14.19 -40.07 21.42
CA GLU A 51 14.46 -40.13 22.86
C GLU A 51 13.24 -39.79 23.73
N GLY A 52 12.13 -39.34 23.14
CA GLY A 52 10.93 -38.93 23.88
C GLY A 52 11.02 -37.54 24.51
N VAL A 53 12.02 -36.73 24.15
CA VAL A 53 12.18 -35.35 24.65
C VAL A 53 11.08 -34.48 24.07
N LYS A 54 10.26 -33.87 24.93
CA LYS A 54 9.19 -32.97 24.50
C LYS A 54 9.73 -31.57 24.26
N PHE A 55 9.58 -31.07 23.03
CA PHE A 55 9.93 -29.72 22.65
C PHE A 55 8.96 -29.17 21.61
N ARG A 56 8.98 -27.83 21.45
CA ARG A 56 8.21 -27.11 20.44
C ARG A 56 9.06 -25.96 19.89
N LEU A 57 9.26 -25.95 18.57
CA LEU A 57 9.97 -24.87 17.86
C LEU A 57 9.12 -24.33 16.71
N THR A 58 9.40 -23.11 16.28
CA THR A 58 8.81 -22.54 15.05
C THR A 58 9.87 -22.47 13.97
N LEU A 59 9.56 -22.96 12.77
CA LEU A 59 10.46 -22.93 11.61
C LEU A 59 9.78 -22.15 10.48
N SER A 60 10.38 -21.05 10.06
CA SER A 60 9.96 -20.30 8.87
C SER A 60 10.69 -20.85 7.66
N LEU A 61 9.93 -21.32 6.66
CA LEU A 61 10.49 -21.76 5.38
C LEU A 61 10.08 -20.78 4.29
N THR A 62 11.06 -20.07 3.73
CA THR A 62 10.77 -19.11 2.66
C THR A 62 10.40 -19.82 1.35
N PRO A 63 9.50 -19.25 0.53
CA PRO A 63 9.04 -19.88 -0.70
C PRO A 63 10.15 -20.15 -1.73
N THR A 64 11.15 -19.26 -1.86
CA THR A 64 12.33 -19.50 -2.70
C THR A 64 13.11 -20.74 -2.25
N LEU A 65 13.27 -20.92 -0.94
CA LEU A 65 13.95 -22.08 -0.39
C LEU A 65 13.13 -23.36 -0.60
N LEU A 66 11.80 -23.32 -0.40
CA LEU A 66 10.92 -24.47 -0.69
C LEU A 66 11.06 -24.93 -2.15
N GLU A 67 11.05 -23.98 -3.09
CA GLU A 67 11.23 -24.27 -4.52
C GLU A 67 12.61 -24.93 -4.78
N MET A 68 13.69 -24.39 -4.22
CA MET A 68 15.03 -24.96 -4.39
C MET A 68 15.20 -26.35 -3.74
N LEU A 69 14.67 -26.56 -2.53
CA LEU A 69 14.73 -27.86 -1.83
C LEU A 69 13.92 -28.95 -2.53
N SER A 70 12.94 -28.56 -3.35
CA SER A 70 12.13 -29.47 -4.15
C SER A 70 12.67 -29.71 -5.57
N ASP A 71 13.68 -28.96 -6.00
CA ASP A 71 14.18 -28.99 -7.36
C ASP A 71 15.16 -30.16 -7.59
N GLU A 72 14.91 -30.90 -8.67
CA GLU A 72 15.68 -32.10 -8.98
C GLU A 72 17.15 -31.79 -9.34
N LEU A 73 17.40 -30.70 -10.06
CA LEU A 73 18.76 -30.30 -10.46
C LEU A 73 19.58 -29.91 -9.22
N VAL A 74 18.98 -29.12 -8.32
CA VAL A 74 19.60 -28.74 -7.05
C VAL A 74 19.95 -29.98 -6.23
N ARG A 75 19.02 -30.94 -6.09
CA ARG A 75 19.25 -32.20 -5.37
C ARG A 75 20.40 -33.01 -5.95
N GLN A 76 20.45 -33.18 -7.27
CA GLN A 76 21.53 -33.92 -7.94
C GLN A 76 22.89 -33.24 -7.73
N ARG A 77 22.95 -31.91 -7.84
CA ARG A 77 24.18 -31.15 -7.62
C ARG A 77 24.64 -31.17 -6.16
N TYR A 78 23.71 -31.16 -5.21
CA TYR A 78 24.04 -31.29 -3.81
C TYR A 78 24.68 -32.65 -3.47
N LEU A 79 24.17 -33.75 -4.05
CA LEU A 79 24.79 -35.06 -3.90
C LEU A 79 26.22 -35.09 -4.46
N ALA A 80 26.44 -34.51 -5.65
CA ALA A 80 27.77 -34.41 -6.23
C ALA A 80 28.72 -33.53 -5.41
N TYR A 81 28.20 -32.47 -4.78
CA TYR A 81 28.95 -31.66 -3.82
C TYR A 81 29.37 -32.50 -2.60
N LEU A 82 28.44 -33.24 -1.99
CA LEU A 82 28.73 -34.12 -0.85
C LEU A 82 29.76 -35.19 -1.19
N ASP A 83 29.65 -35.83 -2.35
CA ASP A 83 30.61 -36.85 -2.81
C ASP A 83 32.04 -36.29 -2.87
N LYS A 84 32.21 -35.10 -3.46
CA LYS A 84 33.50 -34.43 -3.53
C LYS A 84 34.04 -34.03 -2.17
N THR A 85 33.18 -33.54 -1.28
CA THR A 85 33.59 -33.13 0.07
C THR A 85 33.96 -34.33 0.94
N ILE A 86 33.27 -35.47 0.79
CA ILE A 86 33.61 -36.74 1.43
C ILE A 86 34.96 -37.25 0.92
N GLU A 87 35.19 -37.25 -0.39
CA GLU A 87 36.48 -37.64 -0.97
C GLU A 87 37.63 -36.80 -0.40
N LEU A 88 37.45 -35.48 -0.26
CA LEU A 88 38.44 -34.60 0.36
C LEU A 88 38.64 -34.95 1.85
N ALA A 89 37.57 -35.21 2.59
CA ALA A 89 37.67 -35.61 4.00
C ALA A 89 38.44 -36.93 4.18
N GLU A 90 38.23 -37.93 3.31
CA GLU A 90 39.00 -39.18 3.30
C GLU A 90 40.50 -38.92 3.08
N LYS A 91 40.84 -38.05 2.12
CA LYS A 91 42.23 -37.66 1.86
C LYS A 91 42.87 -36.92 3.02
N GLU A 92 42.10 -36.07 3.71
CA GLU A 92 42.59 -35.34 4.89
C GLU A 92 42.89 -36.28 6.06
N VAL A 93 42.06 -37.31 6.30
CA VAL A 93 42.33 -38.34 7.34
C VAL A 93 43.68 -39.03 7.08
N VAL A 94 43.98 -39.35 5.82
CA VAL A 94 45.26 -39.97 5.44
C VAL A 94 46.41 -38.96 5.57
N ARG A 95 46.25 -37.74 5.07
CA ARG A 95 47.29 -36.69 5.11
C ARG A 95 47.69 -36.35 6.54
N LEU A 96 46.72 -36.32 7.45
CA LEU A 96 46.90 -35.95 8.86
C LEU A 96 47.24 -37.15 9.76
N ALA A 97 47.57 -38.32 9.19
CA ALA A 97 47.85 -39.53 9.97
C ALA A 97 48.93 -39.34 11.08
N GLY A 98 49.89 -38.44 10.84
CA GLY A 98 50.96 -38.09 11.78
C GLY A 98 50.67 -36.92 12.73
N ASP A 99 49.47 -36.33 12.67
CA ASP A 99 49.08 -35.16 13.48
C ASP A 99 47.77 -35.43 14.24
N PRO A 100 47.83 -36.08 15.43
CA PRO A 100 46.65 -36.60 16.11
C PRO A 100 45.53 -35.58 16.41
N PRO A 101 45.82 -34.35 16.88
CA PRO A 101 44.78 -33.33 17.09
C PRO A 101 43.99 -32.99 15.83
N PHE A 102 44.67 -32.81 14.70
CA PHE A 102 44.03 -32.47 13.44
C PHE A 102 43.33 -33.67 12.79
N ARG A 103 43.91 -34.86 12.92
CA ARG A 103 43.32 -36.11 12.44
C ARG A 103 41.96 -36.38 13.08
N GLN A 104 41.82 -36.15 14.38
CA GLN A 104 40.55 -36.35 15.09
C GLN A 104 39.41 -35.50 14.47
N VAL A 105 39.74 -34.27 14.07
CA VAL A 105 38.78 -33.37 13.41
C VAL A 105 38.47 -33.83 11.98
N ALA A 106 39.45 -34.35 11.24
CA ALA A 106 39.23 -34.93 9.91
C ALA A 106 38.29 -36.14 9.97
N GLU A 107 38.51 -37.03 10.94
CA GLU A 107 37.66 -38.21 11.19
C GLU A 107 36.24 -37.78 11.59
N MET A 108 36.09 -36.72 12.40
CA MET A 108 34.79 -36.13 12.71
C MET A 108 34.05 -35.65 11.44
N TYR A 109 34.74 -34.91 10.56
CA TYR A 109 34.12 -34.44 9.31
C TYR A 109 33.71 -35.58 8.40
N LEU A 110 34.61 -36.57 8.20
CA LEU A 110 34.30 -37.74 7.37
C LEU A 110 33.07 -38.47 7.89
N TRP A 111 32.98 -38.69 9.21
CA TRP A 111 31.82 -39.33 9.82
C TRP A 111 30.54 -38.51 9.60
N LYS A 112 30.54 -37.20 9.91
CA LYS A 112 29.37 -36.33 9.75
C LYS A 112 28.89 -36.25 8.31
N LEU A 113 29.80 -36.07 7.35
CA LEU A 113 29.46 -35.97 5.94
C LEU A 113 28.87 -37.28 5.41
N THR A 114 29.44 -38.41 5.83
CA THR A 114 28.92 -39.75 5.49
C THR A 114 27.53 -39.98 6.09
N GLU A 115 27.30 -39.57 7.34
CA GLU A 115 25.99 -39.64 7.99
C GLU A 115 24.95 -38.78 7.27
N ILE A 116 25.29 -37.54 6.92
CA ILE A 116 24.43 -36.63 6.16
C ILE A 116 24.03 -37.27 4.83
N LYS A 117 25.01 -37.83 4.10
CA LYS A 117 24.75 -38.50 2.82
C LYS A 117 23.87 -39.75 3.01
N ALA A 118 24.17 -40.58 4.00
CA ALA A 118 23.38 -41.78 4.31
C ALA A 118 21.93 -41.41 4.62
N LYS A 119 21.69 -40.43 5.49
CA LYS A 119 20.33 -39.93 5.76
C LYS A 119 19.63 -39.41 4.53
N LEU A 120 20.32 -38.59 3.74
CA LEU A 120 19.73 -38.02 2.53
C LEU A 120 19.30 -39.11 1.53
N VAL A 121 20.14 -40.14 1.32
CA VAL A 121 19.90 -41.19 0.33
C VAL A 121 18.96 -42.28 0.84
N GLU A 122 19.21 -42.78 2.05
CA GLU A 122 18.56 -43.97 2.60
C GLU A 122 17.25 -43.63 3.32
N GLU A 123 17.23 -42.56 4.12
CA GLU A 123 16.07 -42.21 4.95
C GLU A 123 15.14 -41.18 4.30
N TYR A 124 15.71 -40.11 3.74
CA TYR A 124 14.93 -39.01 3.16
C TYR A 124 14.63 -39.24 1.68
N GLN A 125 15.36 -40.12 1.00
CA GLN A 125 15.26 -40.34 -0.46
C GLN A 125 15.36 -39.03 -1.25
N GLY A 126 16.19 -38.11 -0.75
CA GLY A 126 16.37 -36.76 -1.29
C GLY A 126 15.24 -35.77 -0.98
N ASN A 127 14.23 -36.14 -0.20
CA ASN A 127 13.09 -35.28 0.17
C ASN A 127 13.22 -34.77 1.61
N ILE A 128 14.04 -33.75 1.80
CA ILE A 128 14.27 -33.11 3.11
C ILE A 128 12.98 -32.49 3.68
N LEU A 129 12.13 -31.91 2.81
CA LEU A 129 10.84 -31.36 3.21
C LEU A 129 9.93 -32.44 3.82
N GLY A 130 10.05 -33.69 3.39
CA GLY A 130 9.38 -34.84 3.99
C GLY A 130 9.73 -35.04 5.47
N ALA A 131 11.01 -34.90 5.83
CA ALA A 131 11.47 -35.02 7.22
C ALA A 131 10.92 -33.88 8.09
N VAL A 132 10.99 -32.64 7.59
CA VAL A 132 10.40 -31.46 8.27
C VAL A 132 8.90 -31.65 8.52
N LYS A 133 8.16 -32.14 7.52
CA LYS A 133 6.72 -32.42 7.64
C LYS A 133 6.42 -33.49 8.68
N LYS A 134 7.24 -34.52 8.81
CA LYS A 134 7.07 -35.56 9.84
C LYS A 134 7.18 -34.97 11.25
N LEU A 135 8.19 -34.14 11.50
CA LEU A 135 8.35 -33.45 12.79
C LEU A 135 7.19 -32.49 13.09
N ALA A 136 6.71 -31.75 12.08
CA ALA A 136 5.56 -30.87 12.22
C ALA A 136 4.27 -31.65 12.53
N ALA A 137 4.01 -32.74 11.81
CA ALA A 137 2.84 -33.60 12.03
C ALA A 137 2.86 -34.29 13.41
N ALA A 138 4.05 -34.59 13.93
CA ALA A 138 4.23 -35.12 15.27
C ALA A 138 4.14 -34.06 16.39
N GLY A 139 3.94 -32.78 16.05
CA GLY A 139 3.75 -31.70 17.01
C GLY A 139 5.03 -31.06 17.53
N TYR A 140 6.21 -31.42 17.02
CA TYR A 140 7.49 -30.82 17.43
C TYR A 140 7.75 -29.45 16.80
N LEU A 141 7.24 -29.24 15.58
CA LEU A 141 7.42 -28.00 14.83
C LEU A 141 6.07 -27.32 14.53
N GLU A 142 6.03 -26.00 14.67
CA GLU A 142 5.12 -25.15 13.89
C GLU A 142 5.87 -24.64 12.65
N LEU A 143 5.27 -24.82 11.48
CA LEU A 143 5.83 -24.32 10.22
C LEU A 143 5.10 -23.05 9.80
N ILE A 144 5.86 -22.01 9.46
CA ILE A 144 5.35 -20.74 8.94
C ILE A 144 6.02 -20.38 7.61
N THR A 145 5.41 -19.48 6.86
CA THR A 145 5.92 -19.01 5.55
C THR A 145 6.49 -17.59 5.63
N SER A 146 6.92 -17.06 4.50
CA SER A 146 7.26 -15.66 4.28
C SER A 146 6.71 -15.17 2.93
N ALA A 147 7.06 -13.94 2.53
CA ALA A 147 6.80 -13.42 1.19
C ALA A 147 7.50 -14.28 0.11
N ALA A 148 6.90 -14.35 -1.08
CA ALA A 148 7.34 -15.22 -2.18
C ALA A 148 8.85 -15.21 -2.44
N THR A 149 9.44 -14.02 -2.59
CA THR A 149 10.88 -13.87 -2.83
C THR A 149 11.59 -13.11 -1.72
N HIS A 150 11.00 -13.12 -0.51
CA HIS A 150 11.52 -12.36 0.63
C HIS A 150 11.73 -10.87 0.29
N ALA A 151 10.82 -10.29 -0.49
CA ALA A 151 10.89 -8.87 -0.83
C ALA A 151 10.74 -7.99 0.41
N TYR A 152 11.50 -6.90 0.49
CA TYR A 152 11.34 -5.93 1.58
C TYR A 152 10.04 -5.14 1.39
N LEU A 153 8.95 -5.68 1.95
CA LEU A 153 7.58 -5.24 1.72
C LEU A 153 7.34 -3.74 1.98
N PRO A 154 7.93 -3.10 3.01
CA PRO A 154 7.70 -1.67 3.28
C PRO A 154 8.10 -0.71 2.15
N LEU A 155 8.94 -1.16 1.20
CA LEU A 155 9.41 -0.33 0.09
C LEU A 155 8.84 -0.71 -1.28
N LEU A 156 7.92 -1.69 -1.33
CA LEU A 156 7.11 -1.93 -2.51
C LEU A 156 6.10 -0.79 -2.67
N ARG A 157 5.89 -0.33 -3.90
CA ARG A 157 5.11 0.90 -4.12
C ARG A 157 3.61 0.66 -4.10
N THR A 158 3.16 -0.45 -4.67
CA THR A 158 1.74 -0.72 -4.85
C THR A 158 1.24 -1.79 -3.88
N ARG A 159 -0.04 -1.69 -3.50
CA ARG A 159 -0.72 -2.70 -2.68
C ARG A 159 -0.66 -4.07 -3.34
N GLU A 160 -0.86 -4.11 -4.65
CA GLU A 160 -0.88 -5.33 -5.46
C GLU A 160 0.48 -6.05 -5.43
N ALA A 161 1.59 -5.30 -5.41
CA ALA A 161 2.94 -5.85 -5.30
C ALA A 161 3.17 -6.54 -3.93
N VAL A 162 2.64 -5.95 -2.85
CA VAL A 162 2.67 -6.58 -1.52
C VAL A 162 1.74 -7.81 -1.47
N GLU A 163 0.52 -7.68 -1.98
CA GLU A 163 -0.46 -8.78 -1.99
C GLU A 163 0.03 -10.00 -2.77
N VAL A 164 0.63 -9.82 -3.95
CA VAL A 164 1.13 -10.95 -4.74
C VAL A 164 2.28 -11.66 -4.03
N GLN A 165 3.16 -10.93 -3.34
CA GLN A 165 4.25 -11.50 -2.54
C GLN A 165 3.71 -12.36 -1.40
N ILE A 166 2.72 -11.87 -0.64
CA ILE A 166 2.10 -12.61 0.47
C ILE A 166 1.31 -13.81 -0.05
N ARG A 167 0.43 -13.60 -1.03
CA ARG A 167 -0.42 -14.64 -1.59
C ARG A 167 0.40 -15.79 -2.16
N LEU A 168 1.37 -15.48 -3.01
CA LEU A 168 2.19 -16.50 -3.66
C LEU A 168 3.08 -17.22 -2.65
N GLY A 169 3.51 -16.54 -1.57
CA GLY A 169 4.21 -17.19 -0.47
C GLY A 169 3.36 -18.20 0.30
N ILE A 170 2.08 -17.88 0.54
CA ILE A 170 1.10 -18.78 1.16
C ILE A 170 0.77 -19.96 0.23
N ASP A 171 0.54 -19.68 -1.06
CA ASP A 171 0.20 -20.71 -2.05
C ASP A 171 1.37 -21.68 -2.26
N THR A 172 2.61 -21.19 -2.30
CA THR A 172 3.82 -22.01 -2.39
C THR A 172 4.02 -22.88 -1.15
N PHE A 173 3.83 -22.31 0.04
CA PHE A 173 3.87 -23.07 1.28
C PHE A 173 2.83 -24.19 1.27
N ARG A 174 1.58 -23.89 0.91
CA ARG A 174 0.49 -24.87 0.84
C ARG A 174 0.79 -25.96 -0.19
N HIS A 175 1.34 -25.60 -1.35
CA HIS A 175 1.71 -26.55 -2.40
C HIS A 175 2.74 -27.59 -1.92
N HIS A 176 3.80 -27.16 -1.24
CA HIS A 176 4.87 -28.07 -0.79
C HIS A 176 4.53 -28.81 0.51
N LEU A 177 3.86 -28.14 1.46
CA LEU A 177 3.65 -28.68 2.80
C LEU A 177 2.26 -29.28 3.00
N GLY A 178 1.28 -28.93 2.17
CA GLY A 178 -0.06 -29.54 2.14
C GLY A 178 -1.09 -28.92 3.09
N PHE A 179 -0.76 -27.83 3.77
CA PHE A 179 -1.65 -27.10 4.69
C PHE A 179 -1.35 -25.59 4.65
N PRO A 180 -2.30 -24.71 5.01
CA PRO A 180 -2.03 -23.27 5.07
C PRO A 180 -1.15 -22.91 6.28
N PRO A 181 -0.25 -21.92 6.15
CA PRO A 181 0.48 -21.38 7.28
C PRO A 181 -0.47 -20.55 8.18
N ARG A 182 -0.24 -20.56 9.49
CA ARG A 182 -0.98 -19.73 10.45
C ARG A 182 -0.20 -18.51 10.93
N GLY A 183 1.12 -18.55 10.84
CA GLY A 183 2.00 -17.41 11.04
C GLY A 183 2.72 -17.05 9.75
N LEU A 184 3.23 -15.83 9.70
CA LEU A 184 4.06 -15.35 8.60
C LEU A 184 5.27 -14.62 9.17
N TRP A 185 6.46 -14.99 8.71
CA TRP A 185 7.67 -14.21 8.92
C TRP A 185 7.69 -13.09 7.89
N LEU A 186 7.47 -11.85 8.33
CA LEU A 186 7.65 -10.70 7.46
C LEU A 186 9.12 -10.58 7.09
N PRO A 187 9.48 -10.46 5.80
CA PRO A 187 10.87 -10.26 5.40
C PRO A 187 11.51 -9.15 6.22
N GLU A 188 12.57 -9.51 6.93
CA GLU A 188 13.32 -8.58 7.77
C GLU A 188 12.54 -7.95 8.94
N CYS A 189 11.47 -8.63 9.37
CA CYS A 189 10.47 -8.05 10.29
C CYS A 189 9.92 -6.70 9.79
N GLY A 190 9.97 -6.44 8.48
CA GLY A 190 9.52 -5.21 7.85
C GLY A 190 8.01 -5.05 7.96
N TYR A 191 7.57 -4.14 8.82
CA TYR A 191 6.17 -3.93 9.19
C TYR A 191 5.69 -2.53 8.81
N THR A 192 4.46 -2.46 8.30
CA THR A 192 3.61 -1.26 8.19
C THR A 192 2.16 -1.68 8.42
N SER A 193 1.28 -0.73 8.74
CA SER A 193 -0.16 -1.01 8.92
C SER A 193 -0.83 -1.59 7.67
N LEU A 194 -0.41 -1.17 6.48
CA LEU A 194 -0.91 -1.72 5.20
C LEU A 194 -0.54 -3.20 5.06
N ILE A 195 0.70 -3.56 5.40
CA ILE A 195 1.16 -4.96 5.34
C ILE A 195 0.34 -5.82 6.29
N ASP A 196 0.08 -5.32 7.50
CA ASP A 196 -0.73 -6.00 8.51
C ASP A 196 -2.16 -6.29 8.02
N GLU A 197 -2.82 -5.29 7.43
CA GLU A 197 -4.15 -5.44 6.83
C GLU A 197 -4.16 -6.54 5.76
N ILE A 198 -3.13 -6.55 4.90
CA ILE A 198 -2.99 -7.55 3.84
C ILE A 198 -2.80 -8.95 4.44
N VAL A 199 -1.84 -9.15 5.36
CA VAL A 199 -1.59 -10.49 5.93
C VAL A 199 -2.81 -11.02 6.69
N ALA A 200 -3.52 -10.16 7.43
CA ALA A 200 -4.75 -10.51 8.12
C ALA A 200 -5.83 -10.98 7.14
N SER A 201 -5.98 -10.32 6.00
CA SER A 201 -6.94 -10.69 4.95
C SER A 201 -6.71 -12.08 4.34
N TYR A 202 -5.48 -12.59 4.41
CA TYR A 202 -5.12 -13.95 3.97
C TYR A 202 -5.20 -15.01 5.09
N GLY A 203 -5.73 -14.65 6.26
CA GLY A 203 -5.95 -15.57 7.38
C GLY A 203 -4.68 -15.88 8.19
N ILE A 204 -3.62 -15.07 8.04
CA ILE A 204 -2.46 -15.14 8.93
C ILE A 204 -2.88 -14.61 10.30
N ARG A 205 -2.53 -15.37 11.35
CA ARG A 205 -2.94 -15.10 12.73
C ARG A 205 -1.89 -14.36 13.54
N TYR A 206 -0.61 -14.50 13.17
CA TYR A 206 0.47 -13.80 13.84
C TYR A 206 1.67 -13.49 12.94
N THR A 207 2.43 -12.48 13.34
CA THR A 207 3.74 -12.14 12.78
C THR A 207 4.72 -11.77 13.90
N ILE A 208 6.01 -11.68 13.53
CA ILE A 208 7.11 -11.26 14.39
C ILE A 208 7.60 -9.87 13.94
N VAL A 209 7.85 -8.99 14.90
CA VAL A 209 8.40 -7.64 14.67
C VAL A 209 9.64 -7.41 15.54
N ASP A 210 10.37 -6.33 15.26
CA ASP A 210 11.47 -5.93 16.14
C ASP A 210 10.99 -5.36 17.48
N THR A 211 11.87 -5.43 18.47
CA THR A 211 11.70 -4.92 19.85
C THR A 211 11.02 -3.54 19.88
N HIS A 212 11.51 -2.58 19.09
CA HIS A 212 11.08 -1.19 19.20
C HIS A 212 9.64 -0.96 18.68
N ALA A 213 9.12 -1.85 17.82
CA ALA A 213 7.75 -1.75 17.33
C ALA A 213 6.74 -1.81 18.49
N LEU A 214 6.94 -2.74 19.43
CA LEU A 214 6.08 -2.86 20.61
C LEU A 214 6.41 -1.80 21.67
N LEU A 215 7.68 -1.44 21.85
CA LEU A 215 8.06 -0.38 22.82
C LEU A 215 7.50 1.00 22.46
N HIS A 216 7.25 1.24 21.17
CA HIS A 216 6.70 2.50 20.64
C HIS A 216 5.26 2.35 20.12
N ALA A 217 4.56 1.29 20.50
CA ALA A 217 3.16 1.10 20.18
C ALA A 217 2.27 2.15 20.87
N ASP A 218 1.08 2.37 20.33
CA ASP A 218 0.06 3.28 20.86
C ASP A 218 -1.27 2.53 21.11
N PRO A 219 -1.66 2.28 22.37
CA PRO A 219 -0.88 2.52 23.60
C PRO A 219 0.29 1.54 23.76
N ALA A 220 1.32 1.95 24.49
CA ALA A 220 2.46 1.08 24.78
C ALA A 220 2.03 -0.06 25.75
N PRO A 221 2.41 -1.32 25.49
CA PRO A 221 2.02 -2.46 26.31
C PRO A 221 2.72 -2.46 27.67
N GLU A 222 1.97 -2.74 28.75
CA GLU A 222 2.50 -2.84 30.12
C GLU A 222 3.60 -3.89 30.28
N THR A 223 3.54 -4.95 29.49
CA THR A 223 4.50 -6.06 29.47
C THR A 223 5.69 -5.80 28.57
N ALA A 224 5.82 -4.60 28.00
CA ALA A 224 6.80 -4.28 26.95
C ALA A 224 6.73 -5.33 25.81
N VAL A 225 7.82 -6.07 25.56
CA VAL A 225 7.89 -7.10 24.49
C VAL A 225 7.49 -8.50 24.93
N TYR A 226 7.11 -8.69 26.20
CA TYR A 226 6.97 -10.01 26.82
C TYR A 226 5.55 -10.58 26.82
N ALA A 227 4.66 -9.96 26.04
CA ALA A 227 3.37 -10.51 25.63
C ALA A 227 3.07 -9.95 24.22
N PRO A 228 2.31 -10.68 23.39
CA PRO A 228 1.89 -10.13 22.11
C PRO A 228 0.92 -8.95 22.31
N VAL A 229 0.73 -8.18 21.25
CA VAL A 229 -0.39 -7.21 21.10
C VAL A 229 -1.26 -7.63 19.92
N ARG A 230 -2.50 -7.16 19.90
CA ARG A 230 -3.41 -7.33 18.75
C ARG A 230 -3.47 -6.02 17.97
N THR A 231 -3.30 -6.09 16.66
CA THR A 231 -3.39 -4.91 15.79
C THR A 231 -4.85 -4.60 15.44
N GLU A 232 -5.08 -3.43 14.83
CA GLU A 232 -6.41 -3.06 14.30
C GLU A 232 -6.93 -4.07 13.25
N ALA A 233 -6.04 -4.72 12.48
CA ALA A 233 -6.42 -5.77 11.54
C ALA A 233 -6.72 -7.13 12.21
N GLY A 234 -6.44 -7.26 13.51
CA GLY A 234 -6.69 -8.45 14.31
C GLY A 234 -5.51 -9.44 14.38
N THR A 235 -4.38 -9.15 13.74
CA THR A 235 -3.16 -9.96 13.80
C THR A 235 -2.53 -9.89 15.19
N LEU A 236 -2.03 -11.02 15.71
CA LEU A 236 -1.17 -11.02 16.89
C LEU A 236 0.26 -10.70 16.50
N VAL A 237 0.87 -9.75 17.19
CA VAL A 237 2.25 -9.33 16.93
C VAL A 237 3.12 -9.62 18.12
N PHE A 238 4.18 -10.40 17.89
CA PHE A 238 5.19 -10.76 18.88
C PHE A 238 6.48 -9.99 18.59
N ALA A 239 7.07 -9.35 19.60
CA ALA A 239 8.35 -8.68 19.44
C ALA A 239 9.51 -9.58 19.84
N ARG A 240 10.62 -9.45 19.11
CA ARG A 240 11.91 -10.03 19.47
C ARG A 240 12.36 -9.58 20.88
N ASP A 241 12.87 -10.52 21.66
CA ASP A 241 13.50 -10.23 22.95
C ASP A 241 14.96 -9.77 22.77
N PRO A 242 15.33 -8.56 23.25
CA PRO A 242 16.68 -8.03 23.07
C PRO A 242 17.74 -8.81 23.88
N GLU A 243 17.38 -9.41 25.02
CA GLU A 243 18.34 -10.07 25.90
C GLU A 243 18.80 -11.41 25.31
N SER A 244 17.87 -12.26 24.86
CA SER A 244 18.17 -13.51 24.17
C SER A 244 18.83 -13.28 22.82
N ALA A 245 18.48 -12.21 22.12
CA ALA A 245 19.15 -11.84 20.88
C ALA A 245 20.63 -11.50 21.15
N LYS A 246 20.93 -10.67 22.14
CA LYS A 246 22.31 -10.29 22.47
C LYS A 246 23.19 -11.51 22.81
N GLN A 247 22.66 -12.43 23.62
CA GLN A 247 23.40 -13.63 24.07
C GLN A 247 23.76 -14.60 22.95
N VAL A 248 22.94 -14.71 21.91
CA VAL A 248 23.11 -15.72 20.86
C VAL A 248 23.65 -15.11 19.57
N TRP A 249 23.31 -13.85 19.25
CA TRP A 249 23.69 -13.20 17.99
C TRP A 249 25.05 -12.52 18.02
N SER A 250 25.50 -12.04 19.18
CA SER A 250 26.75 -11.29 19.27
C SER A 250 27.97 -12.21 19.11
N GLY A 251 28.75 -12.02 18.04
CA GLY A 251 30.03 -12.73 17.88
C GLY A 251 31.13 -12.28 18.86
N LYS A 252 30.93 -11.16 19.57
CA LYS A 252 31.89 -10.62 20.57
C LYS A 252 31.47 -10.90 22.01
N GLU A 253 30.19 -10.75 22.31
CA GLU A 253 29.64 -10.85 23.67
C GLU A 253 28.72 -12.05 23.86
N GLY A 254 28.36 -12.73 22.77
CA GLY A 254 27.47 -13.88 22.77
C GLY A 254 28.21 -15.20 22.65
N TYR A 255 27.45 -16.29 22.77
CA TYR A 255 28.00 -17.65 22.78
C TYR A 255 28.87 -17.98 21.57
N PRO A 256 28.51 -17.65 20.31
CA PRO A 256 29.31 -18.03 19.15
C PRO A 256 30.76 -17.58 19.17
N GLY A 257 31.10 -16.53 19.92
CA GLY A 257 32.46 -15.98 20.02
C GLY A 257 33.41 -16.74 20.94
N ASP A 258 32.97 -17.84 21.57
CA ASP A 258 33.78 -18.54 22.56
C ASP A 258 35.04 -19.17 21.96
N PHE A 259 36.16 -19.05 22.68
CA PHE A 259 37.47 -19.48 22.20
C PHE A 259 37.61 -20.98 21.97
N LEU A 260 36.70 -21.79 22.51
CA LEU A 260 36.64 -23.24 22.31
C LEU A 260 35.87 -23.65 21.06
N TYR A 261 35.10 -22.76 20.44
CA TYR A 261 34.30 -23.05 19.25
C TYR A 261 35.10 -23.00 17.95
N ARG A 262 34.56 -23.67 16.92
CA ARG A 262 35.17 -23.76 15.58
C ARG A 262 35.35 -22.36 14.98
N GLU A 263 36.55 -22.06 14.50
CA GLU A 263 36.85 -20.84 13.76
C GLU A 263 36.24 -20.90 12.35
N TYR A 264 35.34 -19.96 12.05
CA TYR A 264 34.66 -19.91 10.77
C TYR A 264 35.58 -19.46 9.62
N TYR A 265 36.53 -18.56 9.89
CA TYR A 265 37.31 -17.91 8.83
C TYR A 265 38.58 -18.68 8.42
N ARG A 266 38.88 -19.83 9.02
CA ARG A 266 40.07 -20.62 8.72
C ARG A 266 39.72 -21.99 8.13
N ASP A 267 39.95 -22.14 6.84
CA ASP A 267 39.55 -23.29 6.02
C ASP A 267 40.73 -23.78 5.18
N ILE A 268 40.82 -25.10 4.97
CA ILE A 268 41.92 -25.71 4.18
C ILE A 268 41.97 -25.25 2.73
N GLY A 269 40.86 -24.72 2.20
CA GLY A 269 40.80 -24.05 0.90
C GLY A 269 41.77 -22.87 0.78
N TRP A 270 42.16 -22.28 1.90
CA TRP A 270 43.15 -21.19 1.98
C TRP A 270 44.50 -21.67 2.52
N ASP A 271 44.49 -22.58 3.49
CA ASP A 271 45.71 -22.99 4.21
C ASP A 271 46.59 -23.97 3.45
N LEU A 272 46.02 -24.89 2.66
CA LEU A 272 46.78 -25.98 2.03
C LEU A 272 47.40 -25.59 0.69
N ASP A 273 48.39 -26.38 0.26
CA ASP A 273 49.04 -26.25 -1.04
C ASP A 273 48.02 -26.20 -2.18
N PHE A 274 48.28 -25.33 -3.15
CA PHE A 274 47.34 -25.07 -4.24
C PHE A 274 47.08 -26.31 -5.09
N GLU A 275 48.12 -27.08 -5.45
CA GLU A 275 47.94 -28.24 -6.33
C GLU A 275 47.19 -29.37 -5.63
N TYR A 276 47.33 -29.49 -4.31
CA TYR A 276 46.56 -30.44 -3.51
C TYR A 276 45.06 -30.08 -3.49
N ILE A 277 44.72 -28.81 -3.25
CA ILE A 277 43.33 -28.38 -3.02
C ILE A 277 42.58 -28.01 -4.31
N LYS A 278 43.30 -27.77 -5.42
CA LYS A 278 42.78 -27.37 -6.73
C LYS A 278 41.56 -28.16 -7.21
N PRO A 279 41.47 -29.50 -7.04
CA PRO A 279 40.29 -30.26 -7.48
C PRO A 279 38.99 -29.95 -6.69
N TYR A 280 39.10 -29.32 -5.52
CA TYR A 280 38.01 -29.10 -4.56
C TYR A 280 37.60 -27.63 -4.39
N ILE A 281 38.38 -26.72 -4.97
CA ILE A 281 38.06 -25.30 -5.06
C ILE A 281 37.42 -24.97 -6.43
N HIS A 282 37.22 -23.70 -6.75
CA HIS A 282 36.58 -23.32 -8.01
C HIS A 282 37.41 -23.79 -9.21
N PRO A 283 36.81 -24.29 -10.30
CA PRO A 283 37.55 -24.81 -11.46
C PRO A 283 38.49 -23.81 -12.14
N GLU A 284 38.21 -22.51 -12.02
CA GLU A 284 39.10 -21.44 -12.50
C GLU A 284 40.32 -21.19 -11.60
N GLY A 285 40.51 -21.99 -10.55
CA GLY A 285 41.60 -21.85 -9.58
C GLY A 285 41.35 -20.81 -8.49
N ILE A 286 40.10 -20.35 -8.33
CA ILE A 286 39.73 -19.40 -7.26
C ILE A 286 39.62 -20.18 -5.94
N ARG A 287 40.43 -19.80 -4.94
CA ARG A 287 40.35 -20.36 -3.59
C ARG A 287 39.04 -19.95 -2.92
N ILE A 288 38.41 -20.92 -2.28
CA ILE A 288 37.11 -20.80 -1.60
C ILE A 288 37.12 -21.71 -0.38
N ASN A 289 36.18 -21.51 0.54
CA ASN A 289 36.00 -22.42 1.67
C ASN A 289 35.57 -23.81 1.15
N THR A 290 36.21 -24.84 1.67
CA THR A 290 35.89 -26.25 1.40
C THR A 290 34.85 -26.81 2.35
N GLY A 291 34.71 -26.20 3.54
CA GLY A 291 33.88 -26.67 4.66
C GLY A 291 34.68 -27.45 5.70
N LEU A 292 35.93 -27.86 5.40
CA LEU A 292 36.79 -28.55 6.35
C LEU A 292 37.65 -27.52 7.11
N LYS A 293 37.20 -27.16 8.31
CA LYS A 293 37.80 -26.13 9.18
C LYS A 293 38.33 -26.76 10.45
N TYR A 294 39.62 -26.61 10.70
CA TYR A 294 40.35 -27.41 11.70
C TYR A 294 40.72 -26.69 12.99
N TYR A 295 40.43 -25.39 13.06
CA TYR A 295 40.92 -24.53 14.13
C TYR A 295 39.77 -24.03 14.99
N ARG A 296 40.07 -23.69 16.25
CA ARG A 296 39.15 -23.00 17.15
C ARG A 296 39.43 -21.49 17.18
N ILE A 297 38.47 -20.71 17.66
CA ILE A 297 38.58 -19.24 17.74
C ILE A 297 39.81 -18.82 18.56
N THR A 298 40.20 -19.58 19.59
CA THR A 298 41.45 -19.45 20.35
C THR A 298 41.57 -18.23 21.25
N GLY A 299 41.31 -17.05 20.72
CA GLY A 299 41.45 -15.76 21.37
C GLY A 299 41.40 -14.64 20.34
N GLU A 300 41.71 -13.42 20.79
CA GLU A 300 41.83 -12.27 19.91
C GLU A 300 43.18 -12.34 19.14
N GLY A 301 43.13 -12.32 17.80
CA GLY A 301 44.33 -12.32 16.95
C GLY A 301 44.31 -13.35 15.82
N SER A 302 45.43 -13.45 15.08
CA SER A 302 45.60 -14.33 13.92
C SER A 302 46.04 -15.75 14.28
N HIS A 303 46.61 -15.95 15.46
CA HIS A 303 46.99 -17.28 15.93
C HIS A 303 45.75 -18.10 16.27
N LYS A 304 45.67 -19.33 15.74
CA LYS A 304 44.60 -20.28 16.06
C LYS A 304 45.17 -21.67 16.35
N GLU A 305 44.62 -22.31 17.36
CA GLU A 305 44.93 -23.66 17.81
C GLU A 305 43.98 -24.70 17.22
N PRO A 306 44.35 -26.00 17.25
CA PRO A 306 43.48 -27.08 16.79
C PRO A 306 42.12 -27.08 17.49
N TYR A 307 41.07 -27.35 16.73
CA TYR A 307 39.72 -27.53 17.25
C TYR A 307 39.59 -28.87 17.97
N VAL A 308 38.95 -28.87 19.15
CA VAL A 308 38.72 -30.08 19.96
C VAL A 308 37.21 -30.26 20.17
N PRO A 309 36.56 -31.17 19.41
CA PRO A 309 35.10 -31.31 19.43
C PRO A 309 34.51 -31.57 20.82
N ALA A 310 35.20 -32.31 21.68
CA ALA A 310 34.73 -32.61 23.02
C ALA A 310 34.64 -31.37 23.92
N TRP A 311 35.62 -30.45 23.83
CA TRP A 311 35.61 -29.20 24.59
C TRP A 311 34.47 -28.29 24.13
N ALA A 312 34.27 -28.22 22.82
CA ALA A 312 33.22 -27.44 22.21
C ALA A 312 31.82 -27.98 22.60
N GLU A 313 31.63 -29.31 22.62
CA GLU A 313 30.38 -29.95 23.08
C GLU A 313 30.08 -29.65 24.56
N GLU A 314 31.07 -29.76 25.45
CA GLU A 314 30.91 -29.43 26.88
C GLU A 314 30.56 -27.95 27.07
N LYS A 315 31.21 -27.08 26.31
CA LYS A 315 30.96 -25.64 26.33
C LYS A 315 29.55 -25.29 25.84
N ALA A 316 29.07 -25.95 24.79
CA ALA A 316 27.70 -25.79 24.29
C ALA A 316 26.67 -26.21 25.35
N ALA A 317 26.92 -27.28 26.10
CA ALA A 317 26.08 -27.70 27.21
C ALA A 317 26.04 -26.67 28.35
N GLY A 318 27.20 -26.08 28.69
CA GLY A 318 27.31 -24.99 29.66
C GLY A 318 26.55 -23.73 29.22
N HIS A 319 26.70 -23.32 27.96
CA HIS A 319 25.97 -22.17 27.40
C HIS A 319 24.46 -22.40 27.37
N ALA A 320 24.01 -23.63 27.06
CA ALA A 320 22.59 -23.98 27.14
C ALA A 320 22.04 -23.83 28.58
N GLY A 321 22.80 -24.28 29.59
CA GLY A 321 22.45 -24.07 31.00
C GLY A 321 22.37 -22.59 31.38
N HIS A 322 23.36 -21.79 30.95
CA HIS A 322 23.35 -20.34 31.17
C HIS A 322 22.15 -19.65 30.51
N PHE A 323 21.81 -20.01 29.27
CA PHE A 323 20.64 -19.46 28.57
C PHE A 323 19.34 -19.74 29.33
N ILE A 324 19.13 -20.99 29.79
CA ILE A 324 17.96 -21.35 30.60
C ILE A 324 17.90 -20.53 31.88
N HIS A 325 19.02 -20.41 32.60
CA HIS A 325 19.09 -19.64 33.83
C HIS A 325 18.76 -18.16 33.61
N ALA A 326 19.29 -17.55 32.56
CA ALA A 326 18.99 -16.17 32.18
C ALA A 326 17.50 -15.98 31.87
N ARG A 327 16.91 -16.86 31.03
CA ARG A 327 15.48 -16.82 30.71
C ARG A 327 14.60 -17.02 31.94
N TRP A 328 14.99 -17.90 32.85
CA TRP A 328 14.28 -18.09 34.12
C TRP A 328 14.27 -16.82 34.97
N HIS A 329 15.42 -16.15 35.11
CA HIS A 329 15.52 -14.88 35.83
C HIS A 329 14.70 -13.77 35.18
N GLN A 330 14.73 -13.68 33.85
CA GLN A 330 13.95 -12.72 33.07
C GLN A 330 12.45 -12.94 33.30
N ILE A 331 11.98 -14.18 33.11
CA ILE A 331 10.60 -14.59 33.34
C ILE A 331 10.16 -14.24 34.76
N LYS A 332 10.93 -14.63 35.77
CA LYS A 332 10.69 -14.32 37.19
C LYS A 332 10.50 -12.82 37.43
N SER A 333 11.44 -12.01 36.97
CA SER A 333 11.43 -10.55 37.13
C SER A 333 10.19 -9.90 36.51
N ILE A 334 9.79 -10.35 35.31
CA ILE A 334 8.61 -9.78 34.62
C ILE A 334 7.32 -10.12 35.35
N HIS A 335 7.16 -11.36 35.81
CA HIS A 335 5.96 -11.76 36.54
C HIS A 335 5.85 -11.08 37.90
N GLU A 336 6.95 -10.91 38.63
CA GLU A 336 6.97 -10.16 39.89
C GLU A 336 6.55 -8.70 39.69
N LYS A 337 6.84 -8.10 38.53
CA LYS A 337 6.47 -6.71 38.20
C LYS A 337 5.05 -6.56 37.65
N THR A 338 4.61 -7.50 36.83
CA THR A 338 3.37 -7.37 36.02
C THR A 338 2.24 -8.28 36.47
N GLY A 339 2.52 -9.31 37.27
CA GLY A 339 1.60 -10.39 37.61
C GLY A 339 1.24 -11.33 36.45
N LYS A 340 1.71 -11.06 35.24
CA LYS A 340 1.39 -11.82 34.01
C LYS A 340 2.42 -12.93 33.76
N GLU A 341 2.04 -13.96 33.01
CA GLU A 341 2.99 -14.99 32.55
C GLU A 341 3.62 -14.55 31.22
N PRO A 342 4.92 -14.23 31.19
CA PRO A 342 5.55 -13.67 29.99
C PRO A 342 5.87 -14.75 28.95
N VAL A 343 5.94 -14.34 27.69
CA VAL A 343 6.56 -15.10 26.60
C VAL A 343 7.84 -14.39 26.15
N ILE A 344 8.94 -15.13 26.12
CA ILE A 344 10.21 -14.68 25.54
C ILE A 344 10.28 -15.19 24.11
N VAL A 345 10.39 -14.28 23.14
CA VAL A 345 10.41 -14.60 21.71
C VAL A 345 11.83 -14.44 21.20
N SER A 346 12.45 -15.54 20.81
CA SER A 346 13.87 -15.62 20.43
C SER A 346 13.99 -16.06 18.96
N PRO A 347 13.84 -15.12 18.01
CA PRO A 347 14.02 -15.39 16.59
C PRO A 347 15.50 -15.30 16.17
N TYR A 348 15.92 -16.22 15.31
CA TYR A 348 17.28 -16.30 14.77
C TYR A 348 17.27 -16.82 13.33
N ASP A 349 18.23 -16.39 12.52
CA ASP A 349 18.54 -17.08 11.26
C ASP A 349 18.93 -18.53 11.54
N THR A 350 18.44 -19.45 10.72
CA THR A 350 18.65 -20.89 10.90
C THR A 350 20.13 -21.23 10.74
N GLU A 351 20.77 -20.59 9.76
CA GLU A 351 22.17 -20.73 9.40
C GLU A 351 23.11 -20.29 10.54
N LEU A 352 22.63 -19.50 11.51
CA LEU A 352 23.39 -19.26 12.74
C LEU A 352 23.73 -20.59 13.42
N TYR A 353 22.78 -21.52 13.48
CA TYR A 353 22.95 -22.82 14.11
C TYR A 353 23.59 -23.81 13.14
N GLY A 354 24.92 -23.89 13.19
CA GLY A 354 25.72 -24.91 12.54
C GLY A 354 26.63 -24.37 11.44
N HIS A 355 26.19 -23.37 10.68
CA HIS A 355 27.04 -22.76 9.65
C HIS A 355 27.95 -21.69 10.23
N TRP A 356 27.38 -20.58 10.73
CA TRP A 356 28.15 -19.51 11.36
C TRP A 356 28.69 -19.90 12.74
N TRP A 357 27.83 -20.51 13.57
CA TRP A 357 28.20 -21.09 14.85
C TRP A 357 28.07 -22.61 14.78
N TYR A 358 29.21 -23.29 14.59
CA TYR A 358 29.24 -24.73 14.30
C TYR A 358 28.59 -25.60 15.36
N GLU A 359 28.69 -25.21 16.62
CA GLU A 359 28.14 -25.93 17.77
C GLU A 359 26.69 -25.57 18.05
N GLY A 360 26.06 -24.71 17.25
CA GLY A 360 24.65 -24.35 17.39
C GLY A 360 23.71 -25.56 17.51
N PRO A 361 23.81 -26.61 16.67
CA PRO A 361 23.00 -27.81 16.80
C PRO A 361 23.26 -28.57 18.12
N ALA A 362 24.50 -28.57 18.62
CA ALA A 362 24.83 -29.16 19.93
C ALA A 362 24.23 -28.33 21.08
N PHE A 363 24.35 -27.01 21.02
CA PHE A 363 23.71 -26.10 21.98
C PHE A 363 22.19 -26.32 22.01
N LEU A 364 21.53 -26.39 20.84
CA LEU A 364 20.09 -26.62 20.77
C LEU A 364 19.72 -27.99 21.35
N ARG A 365 20.51 -29.04 21.07
CA ARG A 365 20.31 -30.38 21.65
C ARG A 365 20.32 -30.33 23.18
N HIS A 366 21.34 -29.69 23.77
CA HIS A 366 21.46 -29.55 25.22
C HIS A 366 20.37 -28.66 25.80
N LEU A 367 20.06 -27.54 25.14
CA LEU A 367 18.99 -26.63 25.54
C LEU A 367 17.66 -27.38 25.67
N LEU A 368 17.26 -28.12 24.63
CA LEU A 368 16.00 -28.86 24.61
C LEU A 368 15.96 -29.99 25.64
N ARG A 369 17.04 -30.76 25.81
CA ARG A 369 17.11 -31.79 26.87
C ARG A 369 16.99 -31.19 28.26
N LYS A 370 17.72 -30.11 28.55
CA LYS A 370 17.71 -29.45 29.85
C LYS A 370 16.37 -28.81 30.15
N LEU A 371 15.72 -28.18 29.17
CA LEU A 371 14.37 -27.65 29.33
C LEU A 371 13.34 -28.74 29.62
N HIS A 372 13.55 -29.95 29.12
CA HIS A 372 12.65 -31.08 29.35
C HIS A 372 12.90 -31.79 30.69
N TYR A 373 14.16 -32.04 31.05
CA TYR A 373 14.52 -32.86 32.21
C TYR A 373 14.87 -32.08 33.47
N ASP A 374 15.41 -30.86 33.36
CA ASP A 374 16.07 -30.18 34.49
C ASP A 374 15.18 -29.13 35.17
N GLN A 375 13.99 -28.82 34.64
CA GLN A 375 13.12 -27.73 35.14
C GLN A 375 11.65 -27.85 34.70
N GLU A 376 10.73 -27.20 35.42
CA GLU A 376 9.28 -27.18 35.10
C GLU A 376 8.68 -25.76 34.91
N THR A 377 9.52 -24.73 34.93
CA THR A 377 9.13 -23.31 34.97
C THR A 377 8.96 -22.64 33.60
N ILE A 378 9.81 -22.99 32.63
CA ILE A 378 9.81 -22.45 31.27
C ILE A 378 9.19 -23.51 30.37
N ARG A 379 8.13 -23.15 29.66
CA ARG A 379 7.52 -24.02 28.65
C ARG A 379 7.89 -23.55 27.25
N LEU A 380 8.41 -24.46 26.43
CA LEU A 380 8.57 -24.19 25.01
C LEU A 380 7.21 -24.25 24.31
N ILE A 381 6.94 -23.22 23.52
CA ILE A 381 5.71 -23.07 22.75
C ILE A 381 6.01 -22.56 21.36
N SER A 382 5.07 -22.76 20.45
CA SER A 382 4.99 -21.90 19.28
C SER A 382 4.16 -20.65 19.61
N PRO A 383 4.31 -19.51 18.90
CA PRO A 383 3.65 -18.26 19.27
C PRO A 383 2.13 -18.37 19.47
N LEU A 384 1.41 -19.11 18.62
CA LEU A 384 -0.04 -19.30 18.76
C LEU A 384 -0.47 -20.20 19.92
N GLU A 385 0.45 -20.87 20.59
CA GLU A 385 0.15 -21.67 21.78
C GLU A 385 0.25 -20.85 23.06
N TYR A 386 0.50 -19.53 22.96
CA TYR A 386 0.44 -18.63 24.09
C TYR A 386 -1.00 -18.59 24.66
N PRO A 387 -1.22 -19.05 25.90
CA PRO A 387 -2.56 -19.37 26.39
C PRO A 387 -3.42 -18.16 26.73
N HIS A 388 -2.81 -16.97 26.79
CA HIS A 388 -3.47 -15.71 27.19
C HIS A 388 -3.85 -14.84 25.98
N GLU A 389 -3.92 -15.40 24.76
CA GLU A 389 -4.42 -14.70 23.56
C GLU A 389 -5.74 -13.91 23.79
N PRO A 390 -6.74 -14.43 24.54
CA PRO A 390 -7.99 -13.70 24.77
C PRO A 390 -7.83 -12.39 25.55
N ASP A 391 -6.77 -12.25 26.35
CA ASP A 391 -6.53 -11.12 27.26
C ASP A 391 -5.47 -10.14 26.73
N VAL A 392 -5.11 -10.27 25.44
CA VAL A 392 -4.11 -9.43 24.77
C VAL A 392 -4.67 -8.03 24.49
N SER A 393 -3.90 -6.99 24.82
CA SER A 393 -4.23 -5.60 24.53
C SER A 393 -4.18 -5.30 23.03
N ASP A 394 -5.10 -4.43 22.58
CA ASP A 394 -5.05 -3.85 21.25
C ASP A 394 -4.02 -2.69 21.22
N ALA A 395 -3.24 -2.59 20.15
CA ALA A 395 -2.28 -1.50 19.97
C ALA A 395 -2.01 -1.20 18.48
N ARG A 396 -1.77 0.08 18.17
CA ARG A 396 -1.22 0.51 16.88
C ARG A 396 0.30 0.46 16.94
N LEU A 397 0.91 -0.09 15.90
CA LEU A 397 2.36 -0.23 15.79
C LEU A 397 2.93 0.78 14.80
N PRO A 398 4.11 1.38 15.08
CA PRO A 398 4.84 2.15 14.09
C PRO A 398 5.46 1.24 13.03
N ASP A 399 5.88 1.84 11.91
CA ASP A 399 6.70 1.17 10.92
C ASP A 399 8.01 0.70 11.58
N SER A 400 8.45 -0.52 11.24
CA SER A 400 9.61 -1.13 11.87
C SER A 400 10.28 -2.17 10.99
N SER A 401 11.52 -2.50 11.31
CA SER A 401 12.26 -3.67 10.83
C SER A 401 13.25 -4.13 11.90
N TRP A 402 13.81 -5.33 11.75
CA TRP A 402 14.92 -5.77 12.62
C TRP A 402 16.31 -5.38 12.08
N GLY A 403 16.35 -4.55 11.03
CA GLY A 403 17.59 -4.07 10.40
C GLY A 403 18.31 -2.99 11.20
N ASN A 404 19.37 -2.44 10.60
CA ASN A 404 20.11 -1.33 11.20
C ASN A 404 19.18 -0.14 11.52
N GLU A 405 19.32 0.42 12.73
CA GLU A 405 18.47 1.49 13.28
C GLU A 405 16.98 1.13 13.46
N GLY A 406 16.56 -0.11 13.20
CA GLY A 406 15.18 -0.56 13.37
C GLY A 406 14.22 -0.15 12.25
N TYR A 407 14.71 0.45 11.15
CA TYR A 407 13.86 0.93 10.06
C TYR A 407 14.39 0.48 8.70
N ASN A 408 14.30 1.33 7.68
CA ASN A 408 14.58 0.97 6.30
C ASN A 408 16.06 1.09 5.91
N ALA A 409 16.96 1.52 6.80
CA ALA A 409 18.31 1.99 6.45
C ALA A 409 19.21 0.94 5.77
N VAL A 410 18.97 -0.35 5.99
CA VAL A 410 19.71 -1.43 5.31
C VAL A 410 19.30 -1.53 3.85
N TRP A 411 18.00 -1.40 3.56
CA TRP A 411 17.45 -1.59 2.21
C TRP A 411 17.28 -0.29 1.44
N LEU A 412 17.24 0.86 2.12
CA LEU A 412 17.16 2.20 1.52
C LEU A 412 18.22 3.12 2.09
N ASN A 413 19.32 3.26 1.36
CA ASN A 413 20.39 4.20 1.63
C ASN A 413 21.08 4.63 0.31
N ALA A 414 22.10 5.49 0.40
CA ALA A 414 22.79 6.02 -0.77
C ALA A 414 23.37 4.93 -1.70
N GLY A 415 23.76 3.77 -1.18
CA GLY A 415 24.37 2.69 -1.96
C GLY A 415 23.37 1.86 -2.78
N ASN A 416 22.11 1.81 -2.37
CA ASN A 416 21.09 0.94 -2.99
C ASN A 416 19.79 1.68 -3.40
N ALA A 417 19.63 2.97 -3.08
CA ALA A 417 18.44 3.76 -3.45
C ALA A 417 18.15 3.79 -4.96
N TRP A 418 19.18 3.65 -5.80
CA TRP A 418 19.04 3.62 -7.26
C TRP A 418 18.14 2.49 -7.77
N ILE A 419 17.97 1.43 -6.98
CA ILE A 419 17.17 0.24 -7.32
C ILE A 419 15.69 0.60 -7.48
N TYR A 420 15.14 1.36 -6.53
CA TYR A 420 13.69 1.47 -6.34
C TYR A 420 12.96 2.12 -7.50
N ARG A 421 13.54 3.15 -8.14
CA ARG A 421 12.94 3.73 -9.35
C ARG A 421 12.72 2.70 -10.47
N HIS A 422 13.57 1.68 -10.55
CA HIS A 422 13.46 0.64 -11.55
C HIS A 422 12.46 -0.45 -11.13
N LEU A 423 12.45 -0.85 -9.84
CA LEU A 423 11.46 -1.77 -9.31
C LEU A 423 10.04 -1.19 -9.39
N HIS A 424 9.85 0.06 -8.95
CA HIS A 424 8.55 0.74 -8.99
C HIS A 424 8.03 0.91 -10.41
N ALA A 425 8.91 1.24 -11.37
CA ALA A 425 8.52 1.30 -12.79
C ALA A 425 8.12 -0.08 -13.34
N ALA A 426 8.77 -1.15 -12.88
CA ALA A 426 8.43 -2.51 -13.26
C ALA A 426 7.11 -2.99 -12.62
N GLU A 427 6.87 -2.66 -11.34
CA GLU A 427 5.62 -2.90 -10.62
C GLU A 427 4.43 -2.25 -11.32
N GLU A 428 4.54 -0.95 -11.63
CA GLU A 428 3.50 -0.22 -12.33
C GLU A 428 3.19 -0.81 -13.71
N ARG A 429 4.22 -1.26 -14.44
CA ARG A 429 4.06 -1.89 -15.75
C ARG A 429 3.43 -3.27 -15.65
N MET A 430 3.82 -4.07 -14.67
CA MET A 430 3.24 -5.40 -14.47
C MET A 430 1.76 -5.30 -14.11
N THR A 431 1.43 -4.38 -13.19
CA THR A 431 0.05 -4.04 -12.83
C THR A 431 -0.75 -3.60 -14.05
N ALA A 432 -0.18 -2.71 -14.88
CA ALA A 432 -0.80 -2.24 -16.11
C ALA A 432 -1.10 -3.36 -17.12
N LEU A 433 -0.16 -4.28 -17.32
CA LEU A 433 -0.34 -5.42 -18.21
C LEU A 433 -1.39 -6.40 -17.67
N ALA A 434 -1.37 -6.66 -16.37
CA ALA A 434 -2.33 -7.54 -15.71
C ALA A 434 -3.78 -7.06 -15.82
N GLU A 435 -3.98 -5.75 -15.82
CA GLU A 435 -5.31 -5.13 -15.95
C GLU A 435 -5.76 -4.96 -17.40
N SER A 436 -4.83 -4.64 -18.30
CA SER A 436 -5.14 -4.39 -19.71
C SER A 436 -5.42 -5.69 -20.47
N ILE A 437 -4.72 -6.78 -20.14
CA ILE A 437 -4.82 -8.07 -20.83
C ILE A 437 -5.76 -8.99 -20.04
N ILE A 438 -7.05 -8.90 -20.33
CA ILE A 438 -8.11 -9.67 -19.65
C ILE A 438 -8.18 -11.11 -20.17
N GLU A 439 -8.06 -11.29 -21.49
CA GLU A 439 -8.15 -12.56 -22.19
C GLU A 439 -6.87 -12.81 -22.99
N PRO A 440 -5.81 -13.29 -22.33
CA PRO A 440 -4.56 -13.58 -23.00
C PRO A 440 -4.70 -14.84 -23.87
N THR A 441 -4.01 -14.86 -24.99
CA THR A 441 -3.65 -16.10 -25.68
C THR A 441 -2.79 -16.97 -24.74
N PRO A 442 -2.69 -18.30 -24.98
CA PRO A 442 -1.83 -19.17 -24.16
C PRO A 442 -0.36 -18.71 -24.10
N LEU A 443 0.16 -18.15 -25.19
CA LEU A 443 1.52 -17.63 -25.26
C LEU A 443 1.69 -16.34 -24.43
N GLU A 444 0.74 -15.41 -24.52
CA GLU A 444 0.73 -14.19 -23.69
C GLU A 444 0.63 -14.53 -22.21
N GLN A 445 -0.23 -15.48 -21.83
CA GLN A 445 -0.37 -15.88 -20.43
C GLN A 445 0.95 -16.43 -19.87
N ARG A 446 1.64 -17.28 -20.63
CA ARG A 446 2.98 -17.78 -20.26
C ARG A 446 3.99 -16.65 -20.12
N ALA A 447 4.04 -15.73 -21.09
CA ALA A 447 4.95 -14.59 -21.07
C ALA A 447 4.68 -13.64 -19.89
N LEU A 448 3.41 -13.36 -19.59
CA LEU A 448 2.99 -12.54 -18.45
C LEU A 448 3.34 -13.19 -17.12
N ASN A 449 3.10 -14.49 -16.99
CA ASN A 449 3.49 -15.24 -15.79
C ASN A 449 5.01 -15.23 -15.62
N GLN A 450 5.79 -15.43 -16.69
CA GLN A 450 7.25 -15.37 -16.62
C GLN A 450 7.74 -13.96 -16.28
N ALA A 451 7.16 -12.91 -16.87
CA ALA A 451 7.47 -11.53 -16.49
C ALA A 451 7.21 -11.29 -15.00
N GLY A 452 6.06 -11.76 -14.48
CA GLY A 452 5.77 -11.71 -13.05
C GLY A 452 6.85 -12.38 -12.19
N ARG A 453 7.38 -13.56 -12.59
CA ARG A 453 8.50 -14.22 -11.88
C ARG A 453 9.76 -13.37 -11.88
N GLU A 454 10.12 -12.79 -13.03
CA GLU A 454 11.32 -11.93 -13.12
C GLU A 454 11.20 -10.69 -12.23
N LEU A 455 10.01 -10.08 -12.16
CA LEU A 455 9.76 -8.97 -11.24
C LEU A 455 9.92 -9.39 -9.78
N LEU A 456 9.27 -10.49 -9.37
CA LEU A 456 9.36 -10.99 -8.00
C LEU A 456 10.82 -11.31 -7.63
N LEU A 457 11.59 -11.94 -8.51
CA LEU A 457 13.01 -12.24 -8.29
C LEU A 457 13.86 -10.96 -8.17
N ALA A 458 13.55 -9.92 -8.92
CA ALA A 458 14.22 -8.62 -8.81
C ALA A 458 13.91 -7.90 -7.47
N GLN A 459 12.74 -8.18 -6.87
CA GLN A 459 12.28 -7.54 -5.63
C GLN A 459 12.87 -8.13 -4.34
N SER A 460 13.66 -9.20 -4.40
CA SER A 460 14.21 -9.80 -3.16
C SER A 460 14.99 -8.79 -2.32
N SER A 461 14.77 -8.80 -0.99
CA SER A 461 15.52 -7.99 -0.02
C SER A 461 17.02 -8.32 0.01
N ASP A 462 17.39 -9.53 -0.43
CA ASP A 462 18.77 -10.02 -0.47
C ASP A 462 19.68 -9.09 -1.28
N TRP A 463 19.20 -8.54 -2.40
CA TRP A 463 20.03 -7.73 -3.29
C TRP A 463 20.47 -6.41 -2.64
N PRO A 464 19.55 -5.55 -2.16
CA PRO A 464 19.95 -4.36 -1.41
C PRO A 464 20.72 -4.68 -0.12
N PHE A 465 20.42 -5.79 0.56
CA PHE A 465 21.18 -6.24 1.74
C PHE A 465 22.65 -6.58 1.39
N ILE A 466 22.88 -7.41 0.37
CA ILE A 466 24.23 -7.79 -0.08
C ILE A 466 25.00 -6.55 -0.56
N ILE A 467 24.36 -5.64 -1.29
CA ILE A 467 24.96 -4.37 -1.73
C ILE A 467 25.41 -3.54 -0.52
N ASN A 468 24.55 -3.42 0.50
CA ASN A 468 24.87 -2.70 1.74
C ASN A 468 26.00 -3.37 2.54
N SER A 469 26.04 -4.70 2.60
CA SER A 469 27.07 -5.46 3.33
C SER A 469 28.46 -5.46 2.68
N GLY A 470 28.55 -5.18 1.37
CA GLY A 470 29.81 -5.18 0.63
C GLY A 470 30.43 -6.55 0.35
N THR A 471 29.70 -7.65 0.54
CA THR A 471 30.22 -9.02 0.42
C THR A 471 30.26 -9.52 -1.03
N ALA A 472 29.12 -9.54 -1.72
CA ALA A 472 28.96 -10.03 -3.10
C ALA A 472 28.23 -8.99 -3.99
N THR A 473 28.59 -7.71 -3.84
CA THR A 473 27.89 -6.57 -4.47
C THR A 473 27.74 -6.73 -5.99
N ALA A 474 28.80 -7.16 -6.69
CA ALA A 474 28.73 -7.33 -8.15
C ALA A 474 27.71 -8.38 -8.57
N TYR A 475 27.60 -9.48 -7.82
CA TYR A 475 26.60 -10.52 -8.05
C TYR A 475 25.18 -9.99 -7.80
N ALA A 476 24.95 -9.32 -6.66
CA ALA A 476 23.63 -8.76 -6.33
C ALA A 476 23.15 -7.73 -7.37
N VAL A 477 24.03 -6.80 -7.78
CA VAL A 477 23.74 -5.83 -8.84
C VAL A 477 23.41 -6.55 -10.16
N ARG A 478 24.19 -7.57 -10.53
CA ARG A 478 23.94 -8.36 -11.74
C ARG A 478 22.61 -9.09 -11.67
N ARG A 479 22.29 -9.79 -10.58
CA ARG A 479 21.03 -10.51 -10.39
C ARG A 479 19.83 -9.59 -10.56
N LEU A 480 19.83 -8.47 -9.84
CA LEU A 480 18.76 -7.49 -9.90
C LEU A 480 18.61 -6.90 -11.32
N THR A 481 19.73 -6.50 -11.94
CA THR A 481 19.69 -5.88 -13.26
C THR A 481 19.32 -6.87 -14.37
N ASP A 482 19.74 -8.13 -14.29
CA ASP A 482 19.41 -9.16 -15.28
C ASP A 482 17.92 -9.54 -15.20
N HIS A 483 17.36 -9.73 -13.99
CA HIS A 483 15.91 -9.93 -13.81
C HIS A 483 15.10 -8.76 -14.36
N LEU A 484 15.50 -7.52 -14.08
CA LEU A 484 14.85 -6.35 -14.67
C LEU A 484 15.00 -6.27 -16.20
N LYS A 485 16.14 -6.67 -16.77
CA LYS A 485 16.32 -6.73 -18.24
C LYS A 485 15.36 -7.75 -18.86
N TRP A 486 15.25 -8.95 -18.29
CA TRP A 486 14.35 -9.99 -18.79
C TRP A 486 12.88 -9.61 -18.64
N PHE A 487 12.51 -9.01 -17.50
CA PHE A 487 11.19 -8.41 -17.30
C PHE A 487 10.87 -7.37 -18.39
N ASN A 488 11.78 -6.41 -18.60
CA ASN A 488 11.59 -5.34 -19.58
C ASN A 488 11.45 -5.91 -21.00
N ALA A 489 12.29 -6.88 -21.38
CA ALA A 489 12.22 -7.53 -22.68
C ALA A 489 10.89 -8.26 -22.90
N LEU A 490 10.41 -9.03 -21.92
CA LEU A 490 9.13 -9.72 -22.01
C LEU A 490 7.96 -8.74 -22.11
N THR A 491 7.93 -7.73 -21.23
CA THR A 491 6.84 -6.74 -21.23
C THR A 491 6.79 -5.90 -22.50
N GLU A 492 7.94 -5.60 -23.10
CA GLU A 492 8.04 -4.96 -24.41
C GLU A 492 7.49 -5.85 -25.52
N GLN A 493 7.92 -7.12 -25.57
CA GLN A 493 7.44 -8.10 -26.55
C GLN A 493 5.92 -8.33 -26.47
N ILE A 494 5.37 -8.43 -25.26
CA ILE A 494 3.92 -8.53 -25.00
C ILE A 494 3.21 -7.29 -25.53
N SER A 495 3.71 -6.09 -25.18
CA SER A 495 3.10 -4.83 -25.60
C SER A 495 3.13 -4.63 -27.13
N MET A 496 4.13 -5.19 -27.82
CA MET A 496 4.25 -5.15 -29.28
C MET A 496 3.45 -6.25 -29.98
N GLY A 497 2.85 -7.20 -29.25
CA GLY A 497 2.17 -8.38 -29.81
C GLY A 497 3.13 -9.30 -30.57
N ARG A 498 4.42 -9.34 -30.18
CA ARG A 498 5.49 -10.10 -30.85
C ARG A 498 6.36 -10.81 -29.81
N ILE A 499 5.82 -11.89 -29.24
CA ILE A 499 6.51 -12.70 -28.24
C ILE A 499 7.46 -13.69 -28.93
N ASP A 500 8.74 -13.64 -28.56
CA ASP A 500 9.73 -14.65 -28.95
C ASP A 500 9.58 -15.86 -28.02
N GLU A 501 8.94 -16.91 -28.53
CA GLU A 501 8.72 -18.15 -27.79
C GLU A 501 10.05 -18.88 -27.46
N GLY A 502 11.09 -18.75 -28.29
CA GLY A 502 12.40 -19.32 -28.02
C GLY A 502 13.06 -18.68 -26.80
N PHE A 503 13.02 -17.35 -26.73
CA PHE A 503 13.48 -16.58 -25.58
C PHE A 503 12.67 -16.91 -24.31
N LEU A 504 11.34 -16.94 -24.41
CA LEU A 504 10.46 -17.29 -23.30
C LEU A 504 10.77 -18.69 -22.74
N ASN A 505 10.91 -19.70 -23.60
CA ASN A 505 11.24 -21.06 -23.21
C ASN A 505 12.59 -21.16 -22.46
N GLN A 506 13.57 -20.34 -22.83
CA GLN A 506 14.87 -20.30 -22.14
C GLN A 506 14.71 -19.72 -20.73
N LEU A 507 13.93 -18.65 -20.56
CA LEU A 507 13.66 -18.05 -19.26
C LEU A 507 12.86 -18.98 -18.34
N GLU A 508 11.81 -19.63 -18.85
CA GLU A 508 11.01 -20.59 -18.07
C GLU A 508 11.86 -21.77 -17.56
N LYS A 509 12.85 -22.24 -18.33
CA LYS A 509 13.80 -23.28 -17.89
C LYS A 509 14.79 -22.77 -16.85
N ARG A 510 15.21 -21.51 -16.96
CA ARG A 510 16.16 -20.87 -16.03
C ARG A 510 15.51 -20.61 -14.68
N HIS A 511 14.30 -20.06 -14.68
CA HIS A 511 13.54 -19.69 -13.48
C HIS A 511 12.17 -20.40 -13.42
N PRO A 512 12.14 -21.73 -13.19
CA PRO A 512 10.91 -22.52 -13.18
C PRO A 512 10.08 -22.39 -11.89
N LEU A 513 10.44 -21.47 -10.98
CA LEU A 513 9.77 -21.29 -9.70
C LEU A 513 8.34 -20.75 -9.84
N PHE A 514 7.48 -21.01 -8.84
CA PHE A 514 6.10 -20.52 -8.82
C PHE A 514 5.33 -20.92 -10.09
N ARG A 515 5.34 -22.21 -10.41
CA ARG A 515 4.70 -22.77 -11.62
C ARG A 515 3.22 -22.40 -11.78
N PHE A 516 2.54 -22.13 -10.67
CA PHE A 516 1.11 -21.79 -10.59
C PHE A 516 0.85 -20.28 -10.44
N LEU A 517 1.86 -19.42 -10.60
CA LEU A 517 1.67 -17.97 -10.66
C LEU A 517 0.65 -17.62 -11.76
N ASP A 518 -0.32 -16.78 -11.42
CA ASP A 518 -1.23 -16.16 -12.38
C ASP A 518 -0.96 -14.65 -12.37
N TYR A 519 -0.58 -14.10 -13.52
CA TYR A 519 -0.29 -12.69 -13.72
C TYR A 519 -1.44 -11.76 -13.28
N ARG A 520 -2.68 -12.26 -13.27
CA ARG A 520 -3.85 -11.50 -12.81
C ARG A 520 -3.76 -11.12 -11.34
N HIS A 521 -2.92 -11.77 -10.55
CA HIS A 521 -2.69 -11.41 -9.15
C HIS A 521 -1.93 -10.10 -8.99
N PHE A 522 -1.33 -9.56 -10.06
CA PHE A 522 -0.74 -8.22 -10.07
C PHE A 522 -1.77 -7.12 -10.37
N ALA A 523 -3.02 -7.45 -10.67
CA ALA A 523 -4.09 -6.47 -10.90
C ALA A 523 -4.87 -6.21 -9.62
N ALA A 524 -5.31 -4.97 -9.41
CA ALA A 524 -6.27 -4.63 -8.36
C ALA A 524 -7.58 -5.38 -8.63
N LYS A 525 -7.97 -6.30 -7.74
CA LYS A 525 -9.05 -7.26 -8.03
C LYS A 525 -10.40 -6.58 -8.29
N ASP A 526 -10.80 -5.65 -7.43
CA ASP A 526 -12.03 -4.88 -7.54
C ASP A 526 -12.10 -4.07 -8.85
N ILE A 527 -10.98 -3.45 -9.23
CA ILE A 527 -10.87 -2.68 -10.46
C ILE A 527 -10.84 -3.59 -11.69
N SER A 528 -10.12 -4.71 -11.64
CA SER A 528 -10.07 -5.69 -12.71
C SER A 528 -11.44 -6.31 -12.98
N ASP A 529 -12.15 -6.70 -11.93
CA ASP A 529 -13.53 -7.19 -12.01
C ASP A 529 -14.47 -6.12 -12.60
N TYR A 530 -14.35 -4.86 -12.15
CA TYR A 530 -15.09 -3.74 -12.71
C TYR A 530 -14.80 -3.56 -14.21
N ILE A 531 -13.53 -3.49 -14.63
CA ILE A 531 -13.12 -3.32 -16.03
C ILE A 531 -13.64 -4.47 -16.90
N LYS A 532 -13.57 -5.71 -16.40
CA LYS A 532 -14.09 -6.89 -17.09
C LYS A 532 -15.60 -6.78 -17.33
N ASN A 533 -16.35 -6.33 -16.33
CA ASN A 533 -17.80 -6.14 -16.43
C ASN A 533 -18.19 -4.96 -17.33
N HIS A 534 -17.30 -3.98 -17.52
CA HIS A 534 -17.52 -2.77 -18.34
C HIS A 534 -16.81 -2.81 -19.69
N ARG A 535 -16.41 -3.99 -20.19
CA ARG A 535 -15.65 -4.12 -21.45
C ARG A 535 -16.37 -3.51 -22.66
N ALA A 536 -17.70 -3.62 -22.69
CA ALA A 536 -18.56 -3.07 -23.74
C ALA A 536 -19.08 -1.65 -23.44
N ALA A 537 -18.45 -0.92 -22.51
CA ALA A 537 -18.86 0.42 -22.15
C ALA A 537 -18.96 1.32 -23.40
N PRO A 538 -20.09 2.02 -23.60
CA PRO A 538 -20.32 2.83 -24.80
C PRO A 538 -19.38 4.03 -24.88
N VAL A 539 -18.90 4.51 -23.73
CA VAL A 539 -17.94 5.60 -23.60
C VAL A 539 -16.99 5.25 -22.45
N ARG A 540 -15.72 5.61 -22.62
CA ARG A 540 -14.69 5.59 -21.57
C ARG A 540 -14.15 7.00 -21.47
N VAL A 541 -14.21 7.61 -20.30
CA VAL A 541 -13.87 9.02 -20.10
C VAL A 541 -12.81 9.18 -19.03
N LEU A 542 -11.84 10.05 -19.29
CA LEU A 542 -10.96 10.58 -18.26
C LEU A 542 -11.48 11.95 -17.84
N ILE A 543 -11.97 12.05 -16.61
CA ILE A 543 -12.34 13.31 -15.97
C ILE A 543 -11.13 13.86 -15.23
N LEU A 544 -10.74 15.10 -15.53
CA LEU A 544 -9.72 15.83 -14.79
C LEU A 544 -10.38 16.85 -13.88
N SER A 545 -10.09 16.75 -12.58
CA SER A 545 -10.61 17.66 -11.56
C SER A 545 -9.59 17.87 -10.46
N TRP A 546 -9.45 19.10 -9.98
CA TRP A 546 -8.59 19.38 -8.83
C TRP A 546 -9.29 19.10 -7.48
N GLU A 547 -10.62 18.95 -7.48
CA GLU A 547 -11.40 18.55 -6.28
C GLU A 547 -12.12 17.23 -6.51
N PHE A 548 -12.07 16.35 -5.51
CA PHE A 548 -12.86 15.11 -5.45
C PHE A 548 -12.86 14.60 -3.99
N PRO A 549 -13.98 14.10 -3.45
CA PRO A 549 -14.05 13.60 -2.08
C PRO A 549 -12.92 12.60 -1.72
N PRO A 550 -12.33 12.71 -0.51
CA PRO A 550 -12.72 13.61 0.58
C PRO A 550 -12.16 15.05 0.48
N LEU A 551 -11.31 15.35 -0.51
CA LEU A 551 -10.75 16.68 -0.72
C LEU A 551 -11.77 17.54 -1.49
N THR A 552 -12.61 18.27 -0.77
CA THR A 552 -13.65 19.14 -1.37
C THR A 552 -13.61 20.53 -0.73
N ILE A 553 -13.47 21.56 -1.56
CA ILE A 553 -13.39 22.98 -1.16
C ILE A 553 -14.68 23.71 -1.55
N GLY A 554 -15.31 23.33 -2.66
CA GLY A 554 -16.55 23.93 -3.16
C GLY A 554 -17.48 22.94 -3.85
N GLY A 555 -18.47 23.50 -4.55
CA GLY A 555 -19.49 22.70 -5.27
C GLY A 555 -18.94 21.91 -6.46
N LEU A 556 -17.73 22.23 -6.94
CA LEU A 556 -17.08 21.54 -8.06
C LEU A 556 -16.80 20.08 -7.70
N GLY A 557 -16.15 19.83 -6.56
CA GLY A 557 -15.82 18.46 -6.11
C GLY A 557 -17.08 17.59 -5.97
N ARG A 558 -18.17 18.18 -5.44
CA ARG A 558 -19.48 17.52 -5.35
C ARG A 558 -20.07 17.22 -6.72
N HIS A 559 -20.04 18.17 -7.65
CA HIS A 559 -20.52 17.93 -9.01
C HIS A 559 -19.78 16.77 -9.68
N VAL A 560 -18.44 16.76 -9.62
CA VAL A 560 -17.62 15.71 -10.25
C VAL A 560 -17.91 14.36 -9.62
N TYR A 561 -18.02 14.29 -8.29
CA TYR A 561 -18.36 13.07 -7.57
C TYR A 561 -19.69 12.49 -8.02
N GLU A 562 -20.76 13.29 -8.03
CA GLU A 562 -22.08 12.78 -8.36
C GLU A 562 -22.28 12.52 -9.86
N LEU A 563 -21.76 13.39 -10.71
CA LEU A 563 -21.82 13.19 -12.16
C LEU A 563 -21.09 11.91 -12.56
N SER A 564 -19.88 11.68 -12.03
CA SER A 564 -19.09 10.49 -12.37
C SER A 564 -19.79 9.19 -11.96
N ARG A 565 -20.40 9.14 -10.77
CA ARG A 565 -21.20 7.99 -10.31
C ARG A 565 -22.43 7.78 -11.17
N ALA A 566 -23.18 8.84 -11.47
CA ALA A 566 -24.37 8.75 -12.30
C ALA A 566 -24.05 8.30 -13.73
N LEU A 567 -22.91 8.72 -14.29
CA LEU A 567 -22.41 8.24 -15.58
C LEU A 567 -22.04 6.75 -15.52
N ALA A 568 -21.38 6.30 -14.44
CA ALA A 568 -21.05 4.89 -14.22
C ALA A 568 -22.30 4.01 -14.15
N VAL A 569 -23.36 4.46 -13.47
CA VAL A 569 -24.67 3.77 -13.42
C VAL A 569 -25.30 3.64 -14.82
N LEU A 570 -25.05 4.60 -15.72
CA LEU A 570 -25.49 4.52 -17.13
C LEU A 570 -24.57 3.66 -18.01
N GLY A 571 -23.58 2.98 -17.41
CA GLY A 571 -22.68 2.03 -18.08
C GLY A 571 -21.42 2.66 -18.69
N ALA A 572 -21.15 3.94 -18.47
CA ALA A 572 -19.89 4.54 -18.89
C ALA A 572 -18.74 4.07 -17.99
N GLU A 573 -17.57 3.81 -18.57
CA GLU A 573 -16.36 3.57 -17.78
C GLU A 573 -15.74 4.93 -17.42
N VAL A 574 -15.74 5.27 -16.13
CA VAL A 574 -15.33 6.60 -15.68
C VAL A 574 -14.03 6.51 -14.89
N HIS A 575 -13.01 7.20 -15.38
CA HIS A 575 -11.80 7.47 -14.64
C HIS A 575 -11.80 8.92 -14.18
N VAL A 576 -11.47 9.17 -12.92
CA VAL A 576 -11.24 10.53 -12.39
C VAL A 576 -9.78 10.64 -12.00
N ALA A 577 -9.05 11.60 -12.56
CA ALA A 577 -7.70 11.95 -12.11
C ALA A 577 -7.75 13.27 -11.34
N THR A 578 -7.29 13.22 -10.09
CA THR A 578 -7.48 14.30 -9.11
C THR A 578 -6.34 14.38 -8.09
N LEU A 579 -6.43 15.35 -7.18
CA LEU A 579 -5.47 15.54 -6.10
C LEU A 579 -5.57 14.43 -5.05
N GLY A 580 -4.41 13.98 -4.60
CA GLY A 580 -4.25 13.09 -3.45
C GLY A 580 -3.85 13.82 -2.17
N GLY A 581 -3.83 13.06 -1.08
CA GLY A 581 -3.22 13.45 0.19
C GLY A 581 -2.43 12.26 0.76
N ASN A 582 -1.58 12.50 1.76
CA ASN A 582 -0.62 11.51 2.29
C ASN A 582 -1.24 10.20 2.82
N LEU A 583 -2.57 10.14 2.99
CA LEU A 583 -3.30 8.99 3.54
C LEU A 583 -4.37 8.45 2.59
N LEU A 584 -4.49 9.00 1.37
CA LEU A 584 -5.49 8.53 0.40
C LEU A 584 -4.86 7.53 -0.57
N PRO A 585 -5.55 6.43 -0.91
CA PRO A 585 -5.08 5.51 -1.93
C PRO A 585 -4.83 6.25 -3.25
N GLU A 586 -3.66 6.03 -3.85
CA GLU A 586 -3.32 6.55 -5.19
C GLU A 586 -4.35 6.11 -6.24
N ARG A 587 -4.98 4.96 -6.03
CA ARG A 587 -6.04 4.46 -6.90
C ARG A 587 -7.07 3.66 -6.12
N GLN A 588 -8.35 3.83 -6.48
CA GLN A 588 -9.47 3.20 -5.80
C GLN A 588 -10.71 3.13 -6.70
N LEU A 589 -11.51 2.07 -6.57
CA LEU A 589 -12.87 2.03 -7.11
C LEU A 589 -13.87 2.61 -6.08
N ILE A 590 -14.59 3.67 -6.44
CA ILE A 590 -15.61 4.31 -5.59
C ILE A 590 -16.92 4.35 -6.35
N ASP A 591 -17.92 3.58 -5.92
CA ASP A 591 -19.27 3.57 -6.51
C ASP A 591 -19.29 3.46 -8.05
N GLY A 592 -18.45 2.60 -8.61
CA GLY A 592 -18.33 2.41 -10.05
C GLY A 592 -17.46 3.45 -10.78
N VAL A 593 -16.70 4.27 -10.06
CA VAL A 593 -15.74 5.25 -10.61
C VAL A 593 -14.33 4.86 -10.20
N ILE A 594 -13.42 4.75 -11.18
CA ILE A 594 -12.00 4.49 -10.89
C ILE A 594 -11.31 5.83 -10.64
N VAL A 595 -11.04 6.12 -9.38
CA VAL A 595 -10.39 7.37 -8.95
C VAL A 595 -8.89 7.16 -8.86
N HIS A 596 -8.14 8.08 -9.45
CA HIS A 596 -6.69 8.13 -9.47
C HIS A 596 -6.26 9.45 -8.83
N ARG A 597 -5.31 9.38 -7.90
CA ARG A 597 -4.88 10.49 -7.06
C ARG A 597 -3.37 10.68 -7.18
N THR A 598 -2.95 11.93 -7.22
CA THR A 598 -1.53 12.31 -7.23
C THR A 598 -1.26 13.43 -6.24
N PRO A 599 -0.16 13.38 -5.46
CA PRO A 599 0.23 14.51 -4.65
C PRO A 599 0.71 15.66 -5.53
N VAL A 600 0.60 16.89 -5.00
CA VAL A 600 1.27 18.07 -5.55
C VAL A 600 2.11 18.67 -4.44
N HIS A 601 3.43 18.65 -4.63
CA HIS A 601 4.38 19.19 -3.67
C HIS A 601 4.59 20.68 -3.92
N ASN A 602 4.20 21.52 -2.94
CA ASN A 602 4.51 22.94 -2.94
C ASN A 602 5.81 23.20 -2.17
N MET A 603 6.67 24.02 -2.74
CA MET A 603 7.86 24.54 -2.07
C MET A 603 7.52 25.85 -1.34
N PRO A 604 8.21 26.17 -0.22
CA PRO A 604 8.03 27.46 0.44
C PRO A 604 8.33 28.63 -0.51
N GLY A 605 7.32 29.48 -0.74
CA GLY A 605 7.41 30.64 -1.64
C GLY A 605 6.71 30.48 -2.99
N ASP A 606 6.18 29.29 -3.31
CA ASP A 606 5.43 29.06 -4.54
C ASP A 606 4.15 29.91 -4.59
N SER A 607 3.89 30.55 -5.74
CA SER A 607 2.63 31.25 -5.98
C SER A 607 1.50 30.27 -6.29
N PHE A 608 0.26 30.74 -6.25
CA PHE A 608 -0.90 29.93 -6.66
C PHE A 608 -0.75 29.42 -8.11
N MET A 609 -0.17 30.23 -9.00
CA MET A 609 0.06 29.84 -10.40
C MET A 609 1.13 28.76 -10.53
N ASP A 610 2.17 28.79 -9.69
CA ASP A 610 3.19 27.73 -9.64
C ASP A 610 2.56 26.41 -9.19
N TRP A 611 1.69 26.46 -8.18
CA TRP A 611 0.93 25.28 -7.75
C TRP A 611 0.02 24.73 -8.86
N VAL A 612 -0.70 25.59 -9.60
CA VAL A 612 -1.54 25.16 -10.75
C VAL A 612 -0.67 24.52 -11.85
N PHE A 613 0.52 25.06 -12.11
CA PHE A 613 1.44 24.46 -13.06
C PHE A 613 1.87 23.06 -12.61
N GLN A 614 2.28 22.89 -11.35
CA GLN A 614 2.65 21.58 -10.80
C GLN A 614 1.50 20.58 -10.86
N LEU A 615 0.27 21.01 -10.51
CA LEU A 615 -0.94 20.21 -10.64
C LEU A 615 -1.10 19.65 -12.06
N ASN A 616 -0.93 20.48 -13.10
CA ASN A 616 -1.09 20.04 -14.48
C ASN A 616 -0.01 19.04 -14.92
N ILE A 617 1.24 19.19 -14.46
CA ILE A 617 2.31 18.21 -14.72
C ILE A 617 1.94 16.85 -14.12
N GLN A 618 1.46 16.84 -12.87
CA GLN A 618 1.07 15.60 -12.19
C GLN A 618 -0.18 14.96 -12.82
N LEU A 619 -1.21 15.75 -13.15
CA LEU A 619 -2.41 15.25 -13.83
C LEU A 619 -2.13 14.74 -15.26
N TYR A 620 -1.21 15.36 -15.98
CA TYR A 620 -0.75 14.85 -17.28
C TYR A 620 -0.06 13.49 -17.13
N GLU A 621 0.87 13.37 -16.19
CA GLU A 621 1.59 12.11 -15.96
C GLU A 621 0.62 11.00 -15.52
N LEU A 622 -0.30 11.32 -14.61
CA LEU A 622 -1.36 10.40 -14.20
C LEU A 622 -2.26 9.99 -15.36
N GLY A 623 -2.72 10.93 -16.18
CA GLY A 623 -3.51 10.66 -17.37
C GLY A 623 -2.78 9.79 -18.40
N ARG A 624 -1.46 9.99 -18.54
CA ARG A 624 -0.59 9.17 -19.40
C ARG A 624 -0.50 7.73 -18.89
N GLN A 625 -0.36 7.53 -17.58
CA GLN A 625 -0.34 6.22 -16.96
C GLN A 625 -1.68 5.50 -17.12
N ILE A 626 -2.80 6.22 -16.89
CA ILE A 626 -4.15 5.69 -17.10
C ILE A 626 -4.32 5.24 -18.56
N TRP A 627 -3.91 6.05 -19.52
CA TRP A 627 -3.99 5.70 -20.94
C TRP A 627 -3.26 4.40 -21.28
N LEU A 628 -2.05 4.21 -20.73
CA LEU A 628 -1.25 3.00 -20.96
C LEU A 628 -1.91 1.73 -20.39
N ARG A 629 -2.67 1.85 -19.30
CA ARG A 629 -3.45 0.75 -18.71
C ARG A 629 -4.75 0.51 -19.49
N ARG A 630 -5.46 1.60 -19.79
CA ARG A 630 -6.83 1.57 -20.28
C ARG A 630 -7.11 2.82 -21.13
N PRO A 631 -7.01 2.72 -22.47
CA PRO A 631 -7.30 3.85 -23.36
C PRO A 631 -8.75 4.33 -23.25
N PHE A 632 -8.92 5.64 -23.11
CA PHE A 632 -10.23 6.31 -23.05
C PHE A 632 -10.58 7.00 -24.37
N HIS A 633 -11.84 7.41 -24.54
CA HIS A 633 -12.33 8.01 -25.79
C HIS A 633 -12.35 9.54 -25.74
N ILE A 634 -12.39 10.13 -24.54
CA ILE A 634 -12.64 11.55 -24.31
C ILE A 634 -11.98 12.03 -23.01
N ILE A 635 -11.50 13.27 -23.01
CA ILE A 635 -11.04 13.98 -21.83
C ILE A 635 -12.10 15.00 -21.43
N HIS A 636 -12.49 15.00 -20.16
CA HIS A 636 -13.44 15.96 -19.59
C HIS A 636 -12.77 16.77 -18.48
N GLY A 637 -12.37 18.00 -18.76
CA GLY A 637 -11.76 18.88 -17.75
C GLY A 637 -12.80 19.77 -17.07
N HIS A 638 -12.70 19.89 -15.75
CA HIS A 638 -13.52 20.81 -14.96
C HIS A 638 -12.70 22.05 -14.55
N ASP A 639 -13.12 23.21 -15.10
CA ASP A 639 -12.47 24.53 -14.98
C ASP A 639 -11.02 24.62 -15.51
N TRP A 640 -10.51 25.85 -15.58
CA TRP A 640 -9.22 26.19 -16.18
C TRP A 640 -8.00 25.60 -15.45
N LEU A 641 -8.15 25.21 -14.18
CA LEU A 641 -7.04 24.68 -13.36
C LEU A 641 -6.46 23.38 -13.92
N VAL A 642 -7.19 22.65 -14.75
CA VAL A 642 -6.74 21.39 -15.37
C VAL A 642 -6.54 21.50 -16.89
N SER A 643 -6.57 22.73 -17.42
CA SER A 643 -6.58 23.00 -18.85
C SER A 643 -5.33 22.50 -19.58
N GLU A 644 -4.16 22.66 -18.97
CA GLU A 644 -2.88 22.31 -19.56
C GLU A 644 -2.69 20.79 -19.62
N ALA A 645 -3.10 20.07 -18.58
CA ALA A 645 -3.12 18.61 -18.59
C ALA A 645 -4.07 18.07 -19.67
N CYS A 646 -5.27 18.67 -19.82
CA CYS A 646 -6.19 18.34 -20.90
C CYS A 646 -5.52 18.54 -22.27
N ARG A 647 -4.86 19.68 -22.48
CA ARG A 647 -4.14 20.02 -23.72
C ARG A 647 -3.07 19.00 -24.05
N MET A 648 -2.19 18.70 -23.10
CA MET A 648 -1.06 17.80 -23.31
C MET A 648 -1.52 16.37 -23.61
N LEU A 649 -2.50 15.85 -22.86
CA LEU A 649 -3.07 14.52 -23.09
C LEU A 649 -3.79 14.44 -24.44
N ALA A 650 -4.61 15.44 -24.75
CA ALA A 650 -5.33 15.50 -26.01
C ALA A 650 -4.38 15.56 -27.19
N GLN A 651 -3.32 16.37 -27.15
CA GLN A 651 -2.33 16.43 -28.22
C GLN A 651 -1.57 15.10 -28.35
N ARG A 652 -1.14 14.51 -27.24
CA ARG A 652 -0.35 13.28 -27.23
C ARG A 652 -1.11 12.08 -27.79
N PHE A 653 -2.40 11.95 -27.45
CA PHE A 653 -3.22 10.79 -27.82
C PHE A 653 -4.25 11.10 -28.93
N SER A 654 -4.29 12.36 -29.41
CA SER A 654 -5.29 12.95 -30.31
C SER A 654 -6.72 12.59 -29.93
N LEU A 655 -7.09 13.01 -28.72
CA LEU A 655 -8.42 12.84 -28.12
C LEU A 655 -9.20 14.15 -28.13
N PRO A 656 -10.54 14.10 -28.17
CA PRO A 656 -11.35 15.29 -28.03
C PRO A 656 -11.41 15.75 -26.56
N ILE A 657 -11.57 17.06 -26.38
CA ILE A 657 -11.69 17.71 -25.06
C ILE A 657 -13.12 18.23 -24.89
N LEU A 658 -13.77 17.84 -23.80
CA LEU A 658 -14.93 18.52 -23.24
C LEU A 658 -14.47 19.36 -22.04
N ALA A 659 -14.94 20.60 -21.95
CA ALA A 659 -14.74 21.44 -20.76
C ALA A 659 -16.09 21.67 -20.08
N THR A 660 -16.17 21.51 -18.76
CA THR A 660 -17.26 22.09 -17.97
C THR A 660 -16.72 23.31 -17.25
N ILE A 661 -17.37 24.46 -17.48
CA ILE A 661 -17.03 25.74 -16.82
C ILE A 661 -18.09 26.00 -15.76
N HIS A 662 -17.68 26.03 -14.48
CA HIS A 662 -18.57 26.19 -13.34
C HIS A 662 -18.77 27.66 -12.94
N ALA A 663 -17.78 28.49 -13.23
CA ALA A 663 -17.81 29.93 -13.06
C ALA A 663 -16.69 30.56 -13.91
N THR A 664 -16.72 31.88 -14.04
CA THR A 664 -15.70 32.69 -14.71
C THR A 664 -15.11 33.68 -13.72
N GLU A 665 -13.85 34.06 -13.91
CA GLU A 665 -13.24 35.10 -13.10
C GLU A 665 -13.88 36.46 -13.36
N HIS A 666 -14.22 36.73 -14.63
CA HIS A 666 -14.97 37.91 -15.03
C HIS A 666 -16.33 38.00 -14.32
N GLY A 667 -17.08 36.90 -14.25
CA GLY A 667 -18.39 36.88 -13.60
C GLY A 667 -18.30 37.07 -12.09
N ARG A 668 -17.35 36.36 -11.43
CA ARG A 668 -17.13 36.43 -9.97
C ARG A 668 -16.84 37.85 -9.47
N ASN A 669 -16.10 38.61 -10.27
CA ASN A 669 -15.62 39.94 -9.89
C ASN A 669 -16.33 41.08 -10.62
N ASN A 670 -17.34 40.76 -11.45
CA ASN A 670 -18.04 41.71 -12.32
C ASN A 670 -17.05 42.56 -13.15
N GLY A 671 -16.14 41.87 -13.85
CA GLY A 671 -15.02 42.45 -14.58
C GLY A 671 -13.66 41.97 -14.06
N ILE A 672 -12.60 42.45 -14.71
CA ILE A 672 -11.21 42.12 -14.38
C ILE A 672 -10.53 43.41 -13.92
N HIS A 673 -10.04 43.40 -12.69
CA HIS A 673 -9.58 44.61 -11.97
C HIS A 673 -8.13 44.52 -11.50
N ASN A 674 -7.47 43.35 -11.59
CA ASN A 674 -6.06 43.18 -11.24
C ASN A 674 -5.36 42.13 -12.12
N GLU A 675 -4.02 42.08 -12.02
CA GLU A 675 -3.19 41.19 -12.84
C GLU A 675 -3.43 39.70 -12.57
N VAL A 676 -3.78 39.32 -11.33
CA VAL A 676 -4.10 37.91 -11.00
C VAL A 676 -5.40 37.50 -11.70
N GLN A 677 -6.45 38.33 -11.62
CA GLN A 677 -7.71 38.11 -12.31
C GLN A 677 -7.51 38.05 -13.83
N LYS A 678 -6.64 38.90 -14.38
CA LYS A 678 -6.31 38.90 -15.81
C LYS A 678 -5.62 37.61 -16.23
N ALA A 679 -4.64 37.13 -15.46
CA ALA A 679 -3.97 35.87 -15.72
C ALA A 679 -4.94 34.66 -15.67
N ILE A 680 -5.91 34.68 -14.75
CA ILE A 680 -6.96 33.65 -14.66
C ILE A 680 -7.90 33.73 -15.89
N ASP A 681 -8.39 34.92 -16.26
CA ASP A 681 -9.25 35.12 -17.44
C ASP A 681 -8.57 34.68 -18.73
N GLU A 682 -7.26 34.94 -18.87
CA GLU A 682 -6.45 34.46 -20.01
C GLU A 682 -6.43 32.92 -20.06
N LYS A 683 -6.25 32.24 -18.92
CA LYS A 683 -6.28 30.76 -18.84
C LYS A 683 -7.67 30.19 -19.11
N GLU A 684 -8.72 30.85 -18.65
CA GLU A 684 -10.11 30.49 -18.96
C GLU A 684 -10.36 30.58 -20.48
N ARG A 685 -9.94 31.67 -21.13
CA ARG A 685 -10.03 31.84 -22.58
C ARG A 685 -9.27 30.77 -23.35
N GLU A 686 -8.04 30.47 -22.94
CA GLU A 686 -7.23 29.42 -23.55
C GLU A 686 -7.92 28.06 -23.48
N PHE A 687 -8.48 27.70 -22.32
CA PHE A 687 -9.15 26.41 -22.15
C PHE A 687 -10.44 26.33 -22.97
N MET A 688 -11.25 27.38 -22.97
CA MET A 688 -12.46 27.46 -23.78
C MET A 688 -12.14 27.39 -25.27
N ALA A 689 -11.07 28.03 -25.74
CA ALA A 689 -10.64 27.95 -27.13
C ALA A 689 -10.23 26.52 -27.51
N LEU A 690 -9.47 25.86 -26.64
CA LEU A 690 -8.96 24.50 -26.81
C LEU A 690 -10.05 23.41 -26.80
N ALA A 691 -11.09 23.56 -25.98
CA ALA A 691 -12.15 22.58 -25.86
C ALA A 691 -12.90 22.40 -27.19
N HIS A 692 -13.32 21.19 -27.52
CA HIS A 692 -14.14 20.92 -28.71
C HIS A 692 -15.63 21.20 -28.44
N LYS A 693 -16.05 20.97 -27.20
CA LYS A 693 -17.37 21.33 -26.65
C LYS A 693 -17.20 21.88 -25.25
N ILE A 694 -18.15 22.73 -24.85
CA ILE A 694 -18.21 23.35 -23.53
C ILE A 694 -19.57 23.05 -22.91
N ILE A 695 -19.60 22.61 -21.66
CA ILE A 695 -20.81 22.57 -20.82
C ILE A 695 -20.76 23.74 -19.84
N VAL A 696 -21.88 24.44 -19.72
CA VAL A 696 -22.14 25.42 -18.66
C VAL A 696 -23.42 25.06 -17.92
N CYS A 697 -23.55 25.53 -16.69
CA CYS A 697 -24.63 25.11 -15.81
C CYS A 697 -25.94 25.92 -15.94
N SER A 698 -25.94 27.05 -16.66
CA SER A 698 -27.12 27.91 -16.83
C SER A 698 -27.11 28.63 -18.18
N GLU A 699 -28.28 29.08 -18.64
CA GLU A 699 -28.40 29.95 -19.81
C GLU A 699 -27.76 31.32 -19.58
N ALA A 700 -27.77 31.82 -18.34
CA ALA A 700 -27.03 33.01 -17.95
C ALA A 700 -25.52 32.85 -18.22
N MET A 701 -24.92 31.71 -17.83
CA MET A 701 -23.54 31.41 -18.18
C MET A 701 -23.34 31.25 -19.68
N ARG A 702 -24.29 30.65 -20.41
CA ARG A 702 -24.19 30.55 -21.88
C ARG A 702 -24.11 31.93 -22.53
N ARG A 703 -24.95 32.87 -22.09
CA ARG A 703 -24.91 34.26 -22.56
C ARG A 703 -23.59 34.92 -22.21
N GLU A 704 -23.06 34.68 -21.01
CA GLU A 704 -21.74 35.17 -20.61
C GLU A 704 -20.63 34.63 -21.53
N MET A 705 -20.63 33.32 -21.83
CA MET A 705 -19.69 32.70 -22.78
C MET A 705 -19.75 33.35 -24.17
N GLN A 706 -20.94 33.73 -24.62
CA GLN A 706 -21.13 34.37 -25.94
C GLN A 706 -20.64 35.82 -25.93
N VAL A 707 -21.03 36.59 -24.91
CA VAL A 707 -20.79 38.04 -24.86
C VAL A 707 -19.35 38.37 -24.45
N VAL A 708 -18.83 37.71 -23.42
CA VAL A 708 -17.51 38.02 -22.83
C VAL A 708 -16.39 37.23 -23.51
N PHE A 709 -16.67 35.99 -23.93
CA PHE A 709 -15.66 35.07 -24.48
C PHE A 709 -15.79 34.85 -25.98
N GLY A 710 -16.84 35.35 -26.64
CA GLY A 710 -17.03 35.24 -28.09
C GLY A 710 -17.27 33.80 -28.57
N MET A 711 -17.77 32.92 -27.71
CA MET A 711 -17.97 31.50 -28.04
C MET A 711 -19.22 31.29 -28.91
N SER A 712 -19.10 30.41 -29.93
CA SER A 712 -20.25 30.01 -30.75
C SER A 712 -21.31 29.28 -29.92
N ALA A 713 -22.59 29.57 -30.19
CA ALA A 713 -23.73 28.90 -29.56
C ALA A 713 -23.72 27.38 -29.78
N GLU A 714 -23.16 26.92 -30.90
CA GLU A 714 -23.02 25.49 -31.21
C GLU A 714 -21.97 24.81 -30.32
N LYS A 715 -20.97 25.56 -29.84
CA LYS A 715 -19.89 25.02 -29.01
C LYS A 715 -20.33 24.79 -27.56
N VAL A 716 -21.34 25.54 -27.10
CA VAL A 716 -21.78 25.59 -25.70
C VAL A 716 -23.11 24.85 -25.52
N ALA A 717 -23.10 23.82 -24.68
CA ALA A 717 -24.28 23.12 -24.19
C ALA A 717 -24.62 23.58 -22.77
N VAL A 718 -25.91 23.74 -22.47
CA VAL A 718 -26.38 24.07 -21.12
C VAL A 718 -26.88 22.78 -20.47
N ILE A 719 -26.18 22.33 -19.43
CA ILE A 719 -26.56 21.16 -18.64
C ILE A 719 -26.49 21.57 -17.17
N PRO A 720 -27.63 21.60 -16.45
CA PRO A 720 -27.66 22.05 -15.06
C PRO A 720 -26.88 21.14 -14.13
N ASN A 721 -26.49 21.66 -12.95
CA ASN A 721 -26.00 20.78 -11.88
C ASN A 721 -27.16 20.01 -11.24
N GLY A 722 -26.83 18.85 -10.67
CA GLY A 722 -27.80 17.96 -10.04
C GLY A 722 -27.76 18.01 -8.52
N VAL A 723 -28.78 17.39 -7.91
CA VAL A 723 -28.86 17.12 -6.48
C VAL A 723 -29.29 15.68 -6.25
N ASP A 724 -28.70 15.03 -5.24
CA ASP A 724 -29.14 13.73 -4.78
C ASP A 724 -30.17 13.88 -3.66
N ILE A 725 -31.44 13.67 -4.00
CA ILE A 725 -32.57 13.79 -3.06
C ILE A 725 -32.51 12.71 -1.97
N ALA A 726 -31.99 11.52 -2.28
CA ALA A 726 -31.89 10.45 -1.29
C ALA A 726 -30.90 10.81 -0.18
N SER A 727 -29.84 11.56 -0.53
CA SER A 727 -28.82 12.03 0.42
C SER A 727 -29.32 13.06 1.43
N LEU A 728 -30.52 13.64 1.23
CA LEU A 728 -31.05 14.76 2.02
C LEU A 728 -31.98 14.34 3.18
N ALA A 729 -32.05 13.04 3.50
CA ALA A 729 -32.83 12.57 4.65
C ALA A 729 -32.26 13.09 5.98
N PRO A 730 -33.13 13.42 6.97
CA PRO A 730 -32.68 13.80 8.30
C PRO A 730 -32.03 12.61 9.01
N TYR A 731 -30.85 12.83 9.57
CA TYR A 731 -30.14 11.84 10.39
C TYR A 731 -30.75 11.81 11.81
N ALA A 732 -30.72 10.65 12.47
CA ALA A 732 -31.32 10.46 13.80
C ALA A 732 -30.58 11.22 14.92
N ASP A 733 -29.28 11.45 14.76
CA ASP A 733 -28.43 12.15 15.73
C ASP A 733 -28.23 13.62 15.31
N LEU A 734 -28.53 14.55 16.20
CA LEU A 734 -28.35 15.99 15.97
C LEU A 734 -26.86 16.35 15.91
N PRO A 735 -26.45 17.29 15.03
CA PRO A 735 -25.06 17.70 14.89
C PRO A 735 -24.51 18.44 16.13
N ALA A 736 -23.18 18.45 16.29
CA ALA A 736 -22.46 18.95 17.47
C ALA A 736 -22.39 20.49 17.62
N PHE A 737 -23.21 21.25 16.88
CA PHE A 737 -23.26 22.72 16.98
C PHE A 737 -24.64 23.20 17.46
N PRO A 738 -24.70 24.30 18.23
CA PRO A 738 -25.94 24.78 18.80
C PRO A 738 -26.92 25.19 17.69
N LEU A 739 -28.10 24.57 17.69
CA LEU A 739 -29.26 24.99 16.91
C LEU A 739 -30.18 25.86 17.79
N PRO A 740 -30.92 26.81 17.20
CA PRO A 740 -31.93 27.59 17.94
C PRO A 740 -32.95 26.66 18.64
N GLN A 741 -33.25 26.93 19.91
CA GLN A 741 -34.16 26.10 20.72
C GLN A 741 -35.65 26.44 20.53
N SER A 742 -35.95 27.65 20.03
CA SER A 742 -37.30 28.14 19.75
C SER A 742 -37.25 29.27 18.72
N GLY A 743 -38.40 29.71 18.23
CA GLY A 743 -38.52 30.78 17.24
C GLY A 743 -38.42 30.30 15.79
N LYS A 744 -38.43 31.25 14.86
CA LYS A 744 -38.30 30.99 13.42
C LYS A 744 -36.83 30.94 13.00
N VAL A 745 -36.48 30.05 12.07
CA VAL A 745 -35.10 29.83 11.62
C VAL A 745 -34.94 30.21 10.14
N VAL A 746 -34.03 31.13 9.87
CA VAL A 746 -33.60 31.52 8.52
C VAL A 746 -32.21 30.96 8.27
N ALA A 747 -32.04 30.14 7.23
CA ALA A 747 -30.77 29.50 6.92
C ALA A 747 -30.10 30.08 5.67
N PHE A 748 -28.78 30.26 5.75
CA PHE A 748 -27.89 30.47 4.63
C PHE A 748 -26.77 29.43 4.70
N ILE A 749 -26.49 28.79 3.57
CA ILE A 749 -25.40 27.82 3.45
C ILE A 749 -24.57 28.20 2.22
N GLY A 750 -23.27 28.45 2.40
CA GLY A 750 -22.39 28.84 1.30
C GLY A 750 -21.12 29.56 1.76
N ARG A 751 -20.21 29.87 0.82
CA ARG A 751 -19.01 30.66 1.15
C ARG A 751 -19.40 32.05 1.67
N LEU A 752 -18.74 32.49 2.74
CA LEU A 752 -18.95 33.82 3.35
C LEU A 752 -18.13 34.88 2.59
N VAL A 753 -18.59 35.18 1.38
CA VAL A 753 -17.96 36.11 0.43
C VAL A 753 -19.01 37.07 -0.12
N ARG A 754 -18.56 38.22 -0.62
CA ARG A 754 -19.45 39.32 -0.98
C ARG A 754 -20.37 38.95 -2.13
N GLU A 755 -19.90 38.16 -3.10
CA GLU A 755 -20.73 37.71 -4.23
C GLU A 755 -21.94 36.86 -3.82
N LYS A 756 -21.92 36.22 -2.64
CA LYS A 756 -23.03 35.43 -2.10
C LYS A 756 -24.07 36.26 -1.34
N GLY A 757 -23.84 37.56 -1.19
CA GLY A 757 -24.81 38.48 -0.60
C GLY A 757 -25.08 38.28 0.90
N VAL A 758 -24.31 37.44 1.60
CA VAL A 758 -24.56 37.12 3.02
C VAL A 758 -24.57 38.36 3.93
N HIS A 759 -23.84 39.42 3.56
CA HIS A 759 -23.89 40.72 4.23
C HIS A 759 -25.29 41.35 4.18
N LEU A 760 -26.01 41.23 3.06
CA LEU A 760 -27.39 41.72 2.94
C LEU A 760 -28.34 40.95 3.86
N LEU A 761 -28.08 39.66 4.09
CA LEU A 761 -28.87 38.87 5.02
C LEU A 761 -28.64 39.30 6.48
N VAL A 762 -27.42 39.71 6.84
CA VAL A 762 -27.12 40.28 8.16
C VAL A 762 -27.81 41.64 8.35
N GLU A 763 -27.81 42.51 7.33
CA GLU A 763 -28.57 43.77 7.40
C GLU A 763 -30.08 43.50 7.53
N ALA A 764 -30.62 42.56 6.75
CA ALA A 764 -32.03 42.19 6.81
C ALA A 764 -32.41 41.63 8.18
N ALA A 765 -31.52 40.86 8.81
CA ALA A 765 -31.70 40.37 10.17
C ALA A 765 -31.79 41.53 11.19
N GLY A 766 -31.02 42.59 11.01
CA GLY A 766 -31.09 43.80 11.83
C GLY A 766 -32.44 44.51 11.74
N GLU A 767 -32.95 44.71 10.52
CA GLU A 767 -34.27 45.31 10.30
C GLU A 767 -35.40 44.47 10.91
N LEU A 768 -35.36 43.15 10.71
CA LEU A 768 -36.36 42.22 11.24
C LEU A 768 -36.33 42.14 12.78
N ALA A 769 -35.15 42.23 13.39
CA ALA A 769 -35.02 42.24 14.85
C ALA A 769 -35.57 43.53 15.48
N GLY A 770 -35.39 44.68 14.82
CA GLY A 770 -35.95 45.97 15.24
C GLY A 770 -37.48 46.00 15.32
N GLU A 771 -38.16 45.09 14.62
CA GLU A 771 -39.62 44.93 14.63
C GLU A 771 -40.12 43.93 15.69
N GLY A 772 -39.23 43.35 16.50
CA GLY A 772 -39.59 42.45 17.61
C GLY A 772 -39.85 40.99 17.24
N ALA A 773 -39.46 40.55 16.04
CA ALA A 773 -39.64 39.16 15.61
C ALA A 773 -38.64 38.20 16.31
N ASP A 774 -39.12 37.02 16.73
CA ASP A 774 -38.31 35.93 17.29
C ASP A 774 -37.74 35.06 16.15
N ILE A 775 -36.65 35.54 15.53
CA ILE A 775 -36.00 34.93 14.36
C ILE A 775 -34.51 34.74 14.64
N SER A 776 -34.03 33.52 14.40
CA SER A 776 -32.61 33.16 14.41
C SER A 776 -32.09 32.92 12.99
N PHE A 777 -30.83 33.28 12.75
CA PHE A 777 -30.18 33.16 11.45
C PHE A 777 -28.99 32.21 11.55
N ILE A 778 -29.00 31.13 10.77
CA ILE A 778 -27.88 30.19 10.66
C ILE A 778 -27.11 30.52 9.39
N LEU A 779 -25.86 30.97 9.53
CA LEU A 779 -24.96 31.37 8.45
C LEU A 779 -23.82 30.36 8.34
N ALA A 780 -24.07 29.24 7.67
CA ALA A 780 -23.12 28.13 7.57
C ALA A 780 -22.16 28.29 6.40
N GLY A 781 -20.87 28.24 6.69
CA GLY A 781 -19.79 28.30 5.72
C GLY A 781 -18.49 28.88 6.27
N ARG A 782 -17.48 28.94 5.41
CA ARG A 782 -16.22 29.66 5.66
C ARG A 782 -16.05 30.75 4.62
N GLY A 783 -15.33 31.80 4.98
CA GLY A 783 -14.96 32.85 4.04
C GLY A 783 -14.36 34.06 4.75
N PRO A 784 -13.71 34.95 4.00
CA PRO A 784 -13.00 36.11 4.53
C PRO A 784 -13.92 37.12 5.25
N MET A 785 -15.23 37.08 5.01
CA MET A 785 -16.17 38.01 5.64
C MET A 785 -16.60 37.60 7.06
N LEU A 786 -16.16 36.46 7.60
CA LEU A 786 -16.67 35.97 8.90
C LEU A 786 -16.56 37.01 10.02
N ASP A 787 -15.38 37.61 10.19
CA ASP A 787 -15.13 38.61 11.24
C ASP A 787 -15.95 39.90 11.02
N GLU A 788 -16.07 40.32 9.76
CA GLU A 788 -16.88 41.49 9.36
C GLU A 788 -18.36 41.27 9.70
N LEU A 789 -18.91 40.10 9.35
CA LEU A 789 -20.32 39.75 9.60
C LEU A 789 -20.62 39.66 11.10
N GLN A 790 -19.71 39.08 11.88
CA GLN A 790 -19.85 39.01 13.34
C GLN A 790 -19.76 40.39 14.00
N HIS A 791 -18.84 41.24 13.53
CA HIS A 791 -18.75 42.62 14.01
C HIS A 791 -20.02 43.40 13.69
N ARG A 792 -20.53 43.27 12.46
CA ARG A 792 -21.76 43.92 12.03
C ARG A 792 -22.98 43.46 12.83
N GLY A 793 -23.09 42.18 13.14
CA GLY A 793 -24.14 41.65 14.01
C GLY A 793 -24.13 42.25 15.42
N ARG A 794 -22.94 42.57 15.97
CA ARG A 794 -22.81 43.27 17.26
C ARG A 794 -23.25 44.73 17.16
N GLU A 795 -22.87 45.43 16.10
CA GLU A 795 -23.30 46.83 15.87
C GLU A 795 -24.83 46.96 15.76
N LEU A 796 -25.46 45.98 15.11
CA LEU A 796 -26.91 45.91 14.93
C LEU A 796 -27.65 45.38 16.18
N GLY A 797 -26.93 44.93 17.22
CA GLY A 797 -27.53 44.40 18.45
C GLY A 797 -28.23 43.05 18.30
N ILE A 798 -27.83 42.23 17.31
CA ILE A 798 -28.43 40.93 16.96
C ILE A 798 -27.46 39.75 17.10
N ALA A 799 -26.33 39.94 17.77
CA ALA A 799 -25.26 38.94 17.84
C ALA A 799 -25.71 37.61 18.46
N ASP A 800 -26.68 37.64 19.38
CA ASP A 800 -27.34 36.48 20.00
C ASP A 800 -28.29 35.72 19.06
N ARG A 801 -28.60 36.30 17.89
CA ARG A 801 -29.48 35.72 16.86
C ARG A 801 -28.73 35.20 15.64
N LEU A 802 -27.42 35.44 15.53
CA LEU A 802 -26.59 34.99 14.40
C LEU A 802 -25.72 33.78 14.79
N TYR A 803 -25.92 32.65 14.12
CA TYR A 803 -25.21 31.40 14.35
C TYR A 803 -24.25 31.12 13.21
N PHE A 804 -22.96 30.95 13.52
CA PHE A 804 -21.89 30.69 12.55
C PHE A 804 -21.25 29.32 12.82
N PRO A 805 -21.85 28.20 12.36
CA PRO A 805 -21.31 26.86 12.62
C PRO A 805 -19.99 26.57 11.88
N GLY A 806 -19.55 27.46 10.99
CA GLY A 806 -18.38 27.24 10.15
C GLY A 806 -18.68 26.30 8.98
N PHE A 807 -17.69 25.51 8.57
CA PHE A 807 -17.89 24.50 7.52
C PHE A 807 -18.75 23.35 8.06
N VAL A 808 -19.80 23.00 7.33
CA VAL A 808 -20.70 21.88 7.66
C VAL A 808 -20.59 20.80 6.59
N ASP A 809 -20.56 19.54 7.02
CA ASP A 809 -20.64 18.38 6.14
C ASP A 809 -22.09 18.12 5.69
N ASP A 810 -22.31 17.03 4.94
CA ASP A 810 -23.66 16.69 4.45
C ASP A 810 -24.67 16.47 5.58
N ARG A 811 -24.24 15.94 6.73
CA ARG A 811 -25.10 15.74 7.89
C ARG A 811 -25.52 17.09 8.48
N GLY A 812 -24.56 17.98 8.69
CA GLY A 812 -24.81 19.34 9.19
C GLY A 812 -25.69 20.15 8.25
N ARG A 813 -25.44 20.11 6.93
CA ARG A 813 -26.28 20.76 5.92
C ARG A 813 -27.72 20.26 6.01
N ASN A 814 -27.94 18.95 6.02
CA ASN A 814 -29.29 18.37 6.06
C ASN A 814 -30.03 18.77 7.34
N ALA A 815 -29.35 18.75 8.49
CA ALA A 815 -29.93 19.17 9.76
C ALA A 815 -30.36 20.64 9.74
N ILE A 816 -29.51 21.53 9.20
CA ILE A 816 -29.84 22.95 9.06
C ILE A 816 -31.07 23.12 8.17
N LEU A 817 -31.08 22.51 6.97
CA LEU A 817 -32.20 22.62 6.04
C LEU A 817 -33.50 22.06 6.62
N ALA A 818 -33.44 20.95 7.35
CA ALA A 818 -34.60 20.34 8.00
C ALA A 818 -35.15 21.20 9.17
N SER A 819 -34.29 21.98 9.82
CA SER A 819 -34.67 22.89 10.91
C SER A 819 -35.12 24.28 10.46
N ALA A 820 -34.83 24.65 9.21
CA ALA A 820 -35.07 26.00 8.69
C ALA A 820 -36.53 26.19 8.25
N ASP A 821 -37.14 27.30 8.66
CA ASP A 821 -38.43 27.73 8.12
C ASP A 821 -38.27 28.29 6.69
N VAL A 822 -37.12 28.90 6.39
CA VAL A 822 -36.78 29.39 5.06
C VAL A 822 -35.26 29.40 4.85
N ALA A 823 -34.82 29.00 3.66
CA ALA A 823 -33.44 29.15 3.22
C ALA A 823 -33.30 30.34 2.26
N VAL A 824 -32.29 31.19 2.47
CA VAL A 824 -32.16 32.48 1.80
C VAL A 824 -30.80 32.58 1.12
N PHE A 825 -30.79 32.85 -0.18
CA PHE A 825 -29.61 32.93 -1.03
C PHE A 825 -29.58 34.26 -1.79
N PRO A 826 -29.20 35.37 -1.13
CA PRO A 826 -29.28 36.74 -1.68
C PRO A 826 -28.07 37.08 -2.58
N SER A 827 -27.59 36.11 -3.36
CA SER A 827 -26.38 36.24 -4.17
C SER A 827 -26.43 37.46 -5.10
N LEU A 828 -25.28 38.15 -5.24
CA LEU A 828 -25.07 39.18 -6.26
C LEU A 828 -24.64 38.53 -7.58
N TYR A 829 -23.86 37.44 -7.48
CA TYR A 829 -23.46 36.60 -8.60
C TYR A 829 -23.58 35.12 -8.21
N GLU A 830 -24.33 34.37 -9.01
CA GLU A 830 -24.51 32.93 -8.81
C GLU A 830 -24.56 32.20 -10.15
N PRO A 831 -23.47 31.51 -10.57
CA PRO A 831 -23.45 30.78 -11.83
C PRO A 831 -24.58 29.74 -11.95
N PHE A 832 -24.87 29.04 -10.83
CA PHE A 832 -25.95 28.08 -10.73
C PHE A 832 -26.74 28.15 -9.42
N GLY A 833 -26.09 27.87 -8.30
CA GLY A 833 -26.74 27.78 -6.99
C GLY A 833 -27.16 26.36 -6.58
N ILE A 834 -26.20 25.42 -6.53
CA ILE A 834 -26.44 24.03 -6.08
C ILE A 834 -27.13 23.98 -4.71
N VAL A 835 -26.76 24.87 -3.79
CA VAL A 835 -27.31 24.90 -2.44
C VAL A 835 -28.80 25.29 -2.41
N ALA A 836 -29.24 26.11 -3.37
CA ALA A 836 -30.67 26.40 -3.51
C ALA A 836 -31.44 25.15 -3.97
N LEU A 837 -30.88 24.34 -4.88
CA LEU A 837 -31.46 23.04 -5.22
C LEU A 837 -31.47 22.07 -4.04
N GLU A 838 -30.42 22.06 -3.22
CA GLU A 838 -30.38 21.24 -1.99
C GLU A 838 -31.49 21.63 -1.02
N ALA A 839 -31.74 22.94 -0.82
CA ALA A 839 -32.85 23.43 0.00
C ALA A 839 -34.22 23.05 -0.60
N MET A 840 -34.42 23.27 -1.91
CA MET A 840 -35.66 22.86 -2.59
C MET A 840 -35.89 21.34 -2.49
N ALA A 841 -34.84 20.54 -2.65
CA ALA A 841 -34.92 19.08 -2.55
C ALA A 841 -35.21 18.58 -1.12
N ALA A 842 -34.70 19.29 -0.11
CA ALA A 842 -35.01 19.05 1.30
C ALA A 842 -36.47 19.42 1.65
N GLY A 843 -37.15 20.18 0.78
CA GLY A 843 -38.49 20.70 1.04
C GLY A 843 -38.49 21.96 1.91
N THR A 844 -37.35 22.64 2.03
CA THR A 844 -37.24 23.94 2.70
C THR A 844 -37.71 25.04 1.74
N PRO A 845 -38.61 25.94 2.17
CA PRO A 845 -38.95 27.14 1.38
C PRO A 845 -37.70 27.96 1.04
N VAL A 846 -37.63 28.50 -0.19
CA VAL A 846 -36.44 29.23 -0.66
C VAL A 846 -36.75 30.67 -1.07
N ILE A 847 -35.86 31.58 -0.71
CA ILE A 847 -35.76 32.94 -1.24
C ILE A 847 -34.42 33.07 -1.95
N VAL A 848 -34.42 33.41 -3.24
CA VAL A 848 -33.20 33.54 -4.03
C VAL A 848 -33.12 34.90 -4.72
N SER A 849 -31.92 35.37 -5.01
CA SER A 849 -31.75 36.51 -5.92
C SER A 849 -32.13 36.15 -7.36
N ASP A 850 -32.73 37.10 -8.09
CA ASP A 850 -33.01 37.02 -9.53
C ASP A 850 -31.72 37.29 -10.35
N THR A 851 -30.72 36.44 -10.15
CA THR A 851 -29.42 36.50 -10.84
C THR A 851 -28.94 35.11 -11.26
N GLY A 852 -28.19 35.07 -12.35
CA GLY A 852 -27.53 33.87 -12.85
C GLY A 852 -28.43 32.63 -12.89
N GLY A 853 -27.91 31.49 -12.45
CA GLY A 853 -28.68 30.24 -12.48
C GLY A 853 -29.80 30.15 -11.43
N LEU A 854 -29.77 30.94 -10.36
CA LEU A 854 -30.86 30.97 -9.37
C LEU A 854 -32.18 31.44 -10.01
N ALA A 855 -32.09 32.44 -10.89
CA ALA A 855 -33.22 32.98 -11.64
C ALA A 855 -33.90 31.92 -12.55
N GLU A 856 -33.13 30.91 -12.98
CA GLU A 856 -33.59 29.81 -13.84
C GLU A 856 -34.15 28.65 -13.01
N ILE A 857 -33.54 28.37 -11.85
CA ILE A 857 -33.95 27.28 -10.95
C ILE A 857 -35.27 27.61 -10.26
N VAL A 858 -35.50 28.87 -9.87
CA VAL A 858 -36.69 29.30 -9.12
C VAL A 858 -37.62 30.14 -9.98
N THR A 859 -38.88 29.72 -10.06
CA THR A 859 -40.01 30.46 -10.63
C THR A 859 -40.73 31.20 -9.51
N HIS A 860 -40.67 32.53 -9.56
CA HIS A 860 -41.21 33.43 -8.55
C HIS A 860 -42.69 33.13 -8.25
N GLU A 861 -43.03 33.04 -6.97
CA GLU A 861 -44.37 32.73 -6.42
C GLU A 861 -44.95 31.36 -6.82
N VAL A 862 -44.17 30.51 -7.49
CA VAL A 862 -44.59 29.16 -7.87
C VAL A 862 -43.86 28.13 -7.02
N ASP A 863 -42.53 28.14 -7.03
CA ASP A 863 -41.66 27.18 -6.34
C ASP A 863 -40.60 27.87 -5.46
N GLY A 864 -40.75 29.16 -5.22
CA GLY A 864 -39.93 29.96 -4.32
C GLY A 864 -40.14 31.46 -4.55
N LEU A 865 -39.52 32.28 -3.71
CA LEU A 865 -39.52 33.73 -3.87
C LEU A 865 -38.21 34.21 -4.50
N LYS A 866 -38.32 35.28 -5.28
CA LYS A 866 -37.21 35.91 -5.98
C LYS A 866 -37.14 37.37 -5.54
N VAL A 867 -35.92 37.86 -5.35
CA VAL A 867 -35.64 39.26 -5.01
C VAL A 867 -34.63 39.83 -5.99
N TYR A 868 -34.70 41.13 -6.25
CA TYR A 868 -33.67 41.75 -7.09
C TYR A 868 -32.32 41.72 -6.36
N PRO A 869 -31.21 41.41 -7.06
CA PRO A 869 -29.88 41.40 -6.45
C PRO A 869 -29.55 42.76 -5.82
N GLY A 870 -29.19 42.76 -4.53
CA GLY A 870 -28.89 44.00 -3.79
C GLY A 870 -30.11 44.73 -3.21
N ASP A 871 -31.35 44.29 -3.47
CA ASP A 871 -32.56 44.90 -2.93
C ASP A 871 -32.83 44.41 -1.50
N LEU A 872 -32.29 45.14 -0.52
CA LEU A 872 -32.46 44.84 0.90
C LEU A 872 -33.93 44.90 1.34
N SER A 873 -34.69 45.88 0.86
CA SER A 873 -36.10 46.04 1.22
C SER A 873 -36.93 44.87 0.70
N GLY A 874 -36.72 44.48 -0.56
CA GLY A 874 -37.34 43.29 -1.15
C GLY A 874 -36.98 41.99 -0.41
N LEU A 875 -35.73 41.88 0.06
CA LEU A 875 -35.27 40.74 0.88
C LEU A 875 -36.01 40.66 2.21
N VAL A 876 -36.11 41.77 2.94
CA VAL A 876 -36.82 41.85 4.23
C VAL A 876 -38.30 41.49 4.06
N GLN A 877 -38.97 42.05 3.05
CA GLN A 877 -40.39 41.73 2.79
C GLN A 877 -40.60 40.26 2.41
N SER A 878 -39.69 39.69 1.62
CA SER A 878 -39.75 38.28 1.23
C SER A 878 -39.54 37.35 2.41
N ILE A 879 -38.62 37.67 3.34
CA ILE A 879 -38.42 36.89 4.57
C ILE A 879 -39.68 36.95 5.45
N LYS A 880 -40.28 38.14 5.64
CA LYS A 880 -41.54 38.28 6.41
C LYS A 880 -42.66 37.42 5.82
N ARG A 881 -42.83 37.48 4.50
CA ARG A 881 -43.81 36.64 3.80
C ARG A 881 -43.48 35.17 4.00
N ALA A 882 -42.23 34.76 3.80
CA ALA A 882 -41.83 33.37 3.90
C ALA A 882 -42.11 32.76 5.30
N LEU A 883 -42.00 33.56 6.35
CA LEU A 883 -42.22 33.13 7.73
C LEU A 883 -43.69 33.15 8.17
N SER A 884 -44.59 33.80 7.42
CA SER A 884 -45.99 34.03 7.81
C SER A 884 -47.03 33.46 6.84
N ASP A 885 -46.68 33.28 5.57
CA ASP A 885 -47.58 32.85 4.50
C ASP A 885 -47.67 31.31 4.45
N PRO A 886 -48.85 30.70 4.70
CA PRO A 886 -49.03 29.26 4.62
C PRO A 886 -48.76 28.67 3.22
N GLU A 887 -48.82 29.48 2.16
CA GLU A 887 -48.56 29.01 0.79
C GLU A 887 -47.09 28.59 0.57
N MET A 888 -46.18 28.99 1.46
CA MET A 888 -44.76 28.65 1.37
C MET A 888 -44.51 27.14 1.45
N GLU A 889 -45.30 26.40 2.23
CA GLU A 889 -45.19 24.94 2.32
C GLU A 889 -45.58 24.28 0.99
N ALA A 890 -46.64 24.79 0.34
CA ALA A 890 -47.06 24.32 -0.97
C ALA A 890 -46.05 24.68 -2.07
N MET A 891 -45.44 25.87 -2.02
CA MET A 891 -44.32 26.25 -2.90
C MET A 891 -43.13 25.31 -2.73
N ALA A 892 -42.72 25.02 -1.50
CA ALA A 892 -41.60 24.14 -1.20
C ALA A 892 -41.85 22.70 -1.68
N LYS A 893 -43.11 22.21 -1.59
CA LYS A 893 -43.49 20.92 -2.16
C LYS A 893 -43.36 20.91 -3.69
N ARG A 894 -43.85 21.95 -4.39
CA ARG A 894 -43.70 22.09 -5.85
C ARG A 894 -42.23 22.19 -6.25
N ALA A 895 -41.42 22.91 -5.46
CA ALA A 895 -39.97 23.02 -5.62
C ALA A 895 -39.31 21.64 -5.56
N ARG A 896 -39.63 20.85 -4.54
CA ARG A 896 -39.12 19.49 -4.36
C ARG A 896 -39.48 18.57 -5.52
N GLU A 897 -40.73 18.62 -5.97
CA GLU A 897 -41.21 17.83 -7.12
C GLU A 897 -40.50 18.23 -8.43
N LYS A 898 -40.32 19.54 -8.67
CA LYS A 898 -39.56 20.05 -9.82
C LYS A 898 -38.11 19.56 -9.76
N THR A 899 -37.47 19.68 -8.61
CA THR A 899 -36.09 19.25 -8.38
C THR A 899 -35.90 17.76 -8.64
N ALA A 900 -36.80 16.91 -8.15
CA ALA A 900 -36.77 15.47 -8.42
C ALA A 900 -36.86 15.14 -9.91
N ARG A 901 -37.72 15.86 -10.63
CA ARG A 901 -37.98 15.60 -12.04
C ARG A 901 -36.88 16.13 -12.96
N GLN A 902 -36.35 17.33 -12.70
CA GLN A 902 -35.51 18.08 -13.65
C GLN A 902 -34.04 18.15 -13.25
N TYR A 903 -33.74 18.14 -11.95
CA TYR A 903 -32.40 18.39 -11.41
C TYR A 903 -31.84 17.19 -10.64
N SER A 904 -32.39 16.00 -10.83
CA SER A 904 -31.77 14.77 -10.35
C SER A 904 -30.60 14.37 -11.24
N TRP A 905 -29.61 13.65 -10.70
CA TRP A 905 -28.45 13.22 -11.46
C TRP A 905 -28.73 12.32 -12.68
N PRO A 906 -29.71 11.39 -12.67
CA PRO A 906 -29.97 10.54 -13.83
C PRO A 906 -30.28 11.26 -15.15
N PRO A 907 -31.19 12.27 -15.23
CA PRO A 907 -31.39 13.03 -16.47
C PRO A 907 -30.15 13.85 -16.88
N ILE A 908 -29.44 14.44 -15.93
CA ILE A 908 -28.22 15.22 -16.17
C ILE A 908 -27.12 14.34 -16.78
N ALA A 909 -26.85 13.19 -16.16
CA ALA A 909 -25.86 12.24 -16.67
C ALA A 909 -26.22 11.70 -18.05
N ARG A 910 -27.51 11.51 -18.38
CA ARG A 910 -27.94 11.13 -19.74
C ARG A 910 -27.63 12.22 -20.77
N GLN A 911 -27.83 13.49 -20.43
CA GLN A 911 -27.48 14.61 -21.31
C GLN A 911 -25.97 14.67 -21.52
N THR A 912 -25.18 14.59 -20.44
CA THR A 912 -23.71 14.58 -20.52
C THR A 912 -23.19 13.39 -21.33
N LEU A 913 -23.74 12.19 -21.13
CA LEU A 913 -23.36 10.99 -21.88
C LEU A 913 -23.68 11.13 -23.38
N THR A 914 -24.75 11.85 -23.73
CA THR A 914 -25.08 12.15 -25.14
C THR A 914 -23.99 13.03 -25.76
N VAL A 915 -23.56 14.09 -25.08
CA VAL A 915 -22.44 14.94 -25.52
C VAL A 915 -21.15 14.13 -25.68
N TYR A 916 -20.86 13.20 -24.75
CA TYR A 916 -19.70 12.32 -24.87
C TYR A 916 -19.74 11.44 -26.12
N LYS A 917 -20.89 10.82 -26.41
CA LYS A 917 -21.05 9.94 -27.57
C LYS A 917 -20.87 10.73 -28.87
N GLU A 918 -21.56 11.86 -29.00
CA GLU A 918 -21.46 12.73 -30.17
C GLU A 918 -20.03 13.22 -30.41
N LEU A 919 -19.33 13.60 -29.33
CA LEU A 919 -17.96 14.09 -29.43
C LEU A 919 -16.96 12.98 -29.78
N ALA A 920 -17.11 11.78 -29.19
CA ALA A 920 -16.28 10.63 -29.51
C ALA A 920 -16.48 10.16 -30.97
N GLU A 921 -17.72 10.14 -31.45
CA GLU A 921 -18.06 9.74 -32.82
C GLU A 921 -17.57 10.75 -33.86
N SER A 922 -17.85 12.04 -33.67
CA SER A 922 -17.42 13.10 -34.59
C SER A 922 -15.89 13.16 -34.72
N HIS A 923 -15.17 12.98 -33.62
CA HIS A 923 -13.70 12.96 -33.61
C HIS A 923 -13.11 11.71 -34.26
N ALA A 924 -13.75 10.55 -34.10
CA ALA A 924 -13.34 9.33 -34.80
C ALA A 924 -13.56 9.44 -36.32
N GLN A 925 -14.61 10.13 -36.76
CA GLN A 925 -14.90 10.37 -38.18
C GLN A 925 -13.94 11.39 -38.81
N SER A 926 -13.58 12.46 -38.11
CA SER A 926 -12.63 13.46 -38.62
C SER A 926 -11.23 12.87 -38.86
N ARG A 927 -10.80 11.88 -38.06
CA ARG A 927 -9.55 11.12 -38.25
C ARG A 927 -9.55 10.19 -39.46
N LYS A 928 -10.72 9.71 -39.92
CA LYS A 928 -10.83 8.77 -41.06
C LYS A 928 -10.85 9.46 -42.42
N LYS A 929 -11.07 10.78 -42.49
CA LYS A 929 -11.03 11.52 -43.76
C LYS A 929 -9.56 11.79 -44.13
N PRO A 930 -9.04 11.32 -45.27
CA PRO A 930 -7.73 11.73 -45.74
C PRO A 930 -7.77 13.24 -46.01
N VAL A 931 -6.78 13.96 -45.51
CA VAL A 931 -6.59 15.38 -45.83
C VAL A 931 -6.35 15.47 -47.33
N ALA A 932 -7.35 15.95 -48.08
CA ALA A 932 -7.18 16.27 -49.49
C ALA A 932 -6.18 17.42 -49.58
N VAL A 933 -4.94 17.11 -49.97
CA VAL A 933 -3.95 18.09 -50.39
C VAL A 933 -4.43 18.62 -51.73
N ASN A 934 -5.01 19.83 -51.75
CA ASN A 934 -5.16 20.57 -52.99
C ASN A 934 -3.76 21.08 -53.38
N VAL A 935 -3.28 20.57 -54.51
CA VAL A 935 -1.99 20.89 -55.16
C VAL A 935 -1.96 22.33 -55.62
#